data_AF-A0A183JXN6-F1
#
_entry.id   AF-A0A183JXN6-F1
#
_cell.length_a   1.000
_cell.length_b   1.000
_cell.length_c   1.000
_cell.angle_alpha   90.00
_cell.angle_beta   90.00
_cell.angle_gamma   90.00
#
_symmetry.space_group_name_H-M   'P 1'
#
loop_
_entity.id
_entity.type
_entity.pdbx_description
1 polymer ?
#
loop_
_entity_poly.entity_id
_entity_poly.type
_entity_poly.pdbx_seq_one_letter_code
_entity_poly.pdbx_strand_id
1 'polypeptide(L)'
;MDSASKEKIFNSKIHCVYTSVGINHFSGCSSIIAVRSSNKSTVGTILAFGSSHFICLAKSYSYLNDEMINLNTNFSQDNFRVYQTLPGHNSDVRCVRWLDCCFHNNGSSQVYQHTMCFLMSSDSCGLVIIWACPTESLICPDETENWHIINKFQTPNNSIINSIDGYFFPSSENDHSCSGTLFLSAAADTSVHNWSVHISQNLLTNKSILLPCILISNITRVPSLCLCLRRFCIKYNFQTSSDNIDVSWLHFIVLGLDNGQTEIWSGHLVNGQNENVKSLNFTLSTTISGHQDWTRCIDVCIDHGLTSPVVLIVTGGQDNIVRIWRLYSPENDNSVTSPGHAKASSLHLPEWFATNNICMCVAPESVLASHENWVTGVRWGPTINRLFPPNLLTCSMDKSLIIWQPPSENALDLSDMCSLWKEKARLGHFGDTGLSLMDCHWFPNDGHKVFVHAFQGSISVWCRSDKDFWLPALPLTGHVGPVADLSWMSTFPEENFKDDDSYTYLLTAGFDQTVRLHACQPNTSNEEKELIQEFWFELARPQIHGYDMNAIASISPIFYVSAGDEKVVRVFTTTKDFLNSFKKLYKSPSICSKLDRILADSLIPTGAVQPPLGLSNQIVSSPSNSNDNNVIENHNNIEDNSDRNEYVNNEEKENLDKVCTPNELPTEDRLQHATLWPEVKKLYGHPYEIYCLAVHPRQFLVASACTASKPEYAHIILWNGNSNWCIHQRLQHHQLTVTQLAWSRDGTRLLAVSRDRTWSLWSEQPMNSATEGTNHQLSNYILSAYPIKGQSHSRIIWTCAWSPDDKYFFTGSRDSSIYCWNATVKIQKSTDCLPPEALRRLDIYKELGKSVTAIDVCESFNSECSSNLHSYLMAVGLESGNIILLKLCETGSSERFFTWSIVLNFPPDWCHVPGKRLRRISFSPQKDNYHKTSIKYMATSGDDGIVRIFKINIKLL
;
A
#
# COMPACT_ATOMS: atom_id res chain seq x y z
N MET A 1 26.77 15.76 21.74
CA MET A 1 26.63 14.55 20.91
C MET A 1 25.42 14.79 20.03
N ASP A 2 25.70 15.07 18.76
CA ASP A 2 24.74 15.56 17.78
C ASP A 2 23.61 14.56 17.54
N SER A 3 22.41 15.04 17.23
CA SER A 3 21.24 14.20 16.91
C SER A 3 21.55 13.10 15.89
N ALA A 4 22.40 13.41 14.91
CA ALA A 4 22.85 12.48 13.88
C ALA A 4 23.65 11.26 14.41
N SER A 5 24.40 11.40 15.53
CA SER A 5 25.14 10.26 16.10
C SER A 5 24.26 9.35 16.95
N LYS A 6 23.15 9.88 17.50
CA LYS A 6 22.12 9.05 18.13
C LYS A 6 21.35 8.25 17.08
N GLU A 7 21.00 8.84 15.94
CA GLU A 7 20.29 8.17 14.82
C GLU A 7 21.07 7.00 14.20
N LYS A 8 22.38 7.15 13.99
CA LYS A 8 23.22 6.02 13.52
C LYS A 8 23.24 4.85 14.50
N ILE A 9 23.12 5.10 15.81
CA ILE A 9 23.00 4.04 16.83
C ILE A 9 21.56 3.48 16.85
N PHE A 10 20.53 4.31 16.59
CA PHE A 10 19.12 3.89 16.55
C PHE A 10 18.83 2.88 15.43
N ASN A 11 19.41 3.08 14.23
CA ASN A 11 19.26 2.12 13.13
C ASN A 11 19.73 0.73 13.56
N SER A 12 20.80 0.58 14.36
CA SER A 12 21.24 -0.77 14.78
C SER A 12 20.26 -1.56 15.67
N LYS A 13 19.24 -0.91 16.27
CA LYS A 13 18.37 -1.51 17.30
C LYS A 13 16.98 -1.88 16.79
N ILE A 14 16.37 -1.03 15.97
CA ILE A 14 15.01 -1.22 15.44
C ILE A 14 15.00 -0.84 13.97
N HIS A 15 14.46 -1.72 13.13
CA HIS A 15 14.30 -1.47 11.71
C HIS A 15 12.87 -1.76 11.25
N CYS A 16 12.26 -0.84 10.50
CA CYS A 16 11.04 -1.14 9.76
C CYS A 16 11.41 -1.98 8.53
N VAL A 17 11.13 -3.28 8.57
CA VAL A 17 11.52 -4.24 7.50
C VAL A 17 10.45 -4.38 6.42
N TYR A 18 9.21 -4.01 6.72
CA TYR A 18 8.10 -4.12 5.77
C TYR A 18 7.04 -3.06 6.05
N THR A 19 6.55 -2.43 4.98
CA THR A 19 5.40 -1.53 5.00
C THR A 19 4.47 -1.93 3.85
N SER A 20 3.32 -2.52 4.18
CA SER A 20 2.26 -2.84 3.21
C SER A 20 1.26 -1.70 3.19
N VAL A 21 1.01 -1.16 1.99
CA VAL A 21 0.18 0.03 1.76
C VAL A 21 -0.58 -0.12 0.44
N GLY A 22 -1.86 0.29 0.45
CA GLY A 22 -2.63 0.50 -0.77
C GLY A 22 -2.54 1.94 -1.27
N ILE A 23 -2.50 2.16 -2.58
CA ILE A 23 -2.60 3.53 -3.15
C ILE A 23 -4.05 4.03 -3.08
N ASN A 24 -4.23 5.34 -2.86
CA ASN A 24 -5.56 5.96 -2.85
C ASN A 24 -6.23 5.89 -4.23
N HIS A 25 -7.56 5.80 -4.23
CA HIS A 25 -8.40 5.61 -5.41
C HIS A 25 -8.60 6.86 -6.28
N PHE A 26 -7.52 7.60 -6.56
CA PHE A 26 -7.56 8.85 -7.33
C PHE A 26 -6.65 8.75 -8.56
N SER A 27 -7.13 9.27 -9.70
CA SER A 27 -6.31 9.44 -10.90
C SER A 27 -5.20 10.46 -10.63
N GLY A 28 -3.96 10.17 -11.04
CA GLY A 28 -2.81 11.05 -10.76
C GLY A 28 -2.24 10.96 -9.35
N CYS A 29 -2.66 9.98 -8.54
CA CYS A 29 -2.11 9.74 -7.20
C CYS A 29 -0.71 9.07 -7.21
N SER A 30 -0.16 8.75 -8.38
CA SER A 30 1.16 8.16 -8.56
C SER A 30 2.03 8.94 -9.56
N SER A 31 3.32 8.99 -9.29
CA SER A 31 4.32 9.53 -10.20
C SER A 31 5.64 8.79 -10.04
N ILE A 32 6.29 8.50 -11.15
CA ILE A 32 7.59 7.82 -11.20
C ILE A 32 8.68 8.76 -11.69
N ILE A 33 9.91 8.57 -11.21
CA ILE A 33 11.10 9.27 -11.68
C ILE A 33 12.28 8.29 -11.72
N ALA A 34 13.14 8.44 -12.72
CA ALA A 34 14.45 7.79 -12.74
C ALA A 34 15.53 8.81 -12.39
N VAL A 35 16.40 8.46 -11.46
CA VAL A 35 17.41 9.36 -10.90
C VAL A 35 18.78 8.74 -11.10
N ARG A 36 19.74 9.52 -11.61
CA ARG A 36 21.13 9.06 -11.81
C ARG A 36 22.06 9.69 -10.78
N SER A 37 22.93 8.87 -10.20
CA SER A 37 23.98 9.35 -9.31
C SER A 37 24.99 10.23 -10.05
N SER A 38 25.55 11.21 -9.36
CA SER A 38 26.66 12.07 -9.81
C SER A 38 27.87 11.26 -10.33
N ASN A 39 28.10 10.06 -9.75
CA ASN A 39 29.15 9.11 -10.16
C ASN A 39 28.80 8.29 -11.43
N LYS A 40 27.67 8.60 -12.10
CA LYS A 40 27.20 8.10 -13.41
C LYS A 40 26.95 6.59 -13.55
N SER A 41 27.28 5.75 -12.58
CA SER A 41 27.11 4.29 -12.68
C SER A 41 25.74 3.77 -12.24
N THR A 42 25.11 4.38 -11.23
CA THR A 42 23.84 3.88 -10.66
C THR A 42 22.64 4.74 -11.09
N VAL A 43 21.60 4.06 -11.57
CA VAL A 43 20.28 4.65 -11.85
C VAL A 43 19.26 3.99 -10.93
N GLY A 44 18.59 4.78 -10.11
CA GLY A 44 17.50 4.33 -9.25
C GLY A 44 16.16 4.79 -9.79
N THR A 45 15.17 3.90 -9.85
CA THR A 45 13.78 4.27 -10.18
C THR A 45 12.96 4.37 -8.89
N ILE A 46 12.28 5.51 -8.74
CA ILE A 46 11.55 5.86 -7.52
C ILE A 46 10.11 6.18 -7.90
N LEU A 47 9.19 5.47 -7.27
CA LEU A 47 7.76 5.66 -7.36
C LEU A 47 7.28 6.41 -6.11
N ALA A 48 6.60 7.53 -6.30
CA ALA A 48 5.91 8.26 -5.25
C ALA A 48 4.40 8.11 -5.43
N PHE A 49 3.68 7.79 -4.37
CA PHE A 49 2.22 7.68 -4.42
C PHE A 49 1.55 8.07 -3.10
N GLY A 50 0.28 8.46 -3.15
CA GLY A 50 -0.52 8.74 -1.95
C GLY A 50 -1.14 7.48 -1.35
N SER A 51 -1.05 7.31 -0.03
CA SER A 51 -1.75 6.27 0.73
C SER A 51 -2.29 6.88 2.02
N SER A 52 -3.62 6.91 2.17
CA SER A 52 -4.32 7.77 3.13
C SER A 52 -3.77 9.21 3.06
N HIS A 53 -3.30 9.78 4.16
CA HIS A 53 -2.73 11.13 4.22
C HIS A 53 -1.20 11.16 4.02
N PHE A 54 -0.56 10.02 3.74
CA PHE A 54 0.88 9.93 3.53
C PHE A 54 1.24 9.88 2.06
N ILE A 55 2.48 10.30 1.78
CA ILE A 55 3.14 9.99 0.52
C ILE A 55 4.08 8.82 0.79
N CYS A 56 3.88 7.72 0.10
CA CYS A 56 4.75 6.55 0.14
C CYS A 56 5.78 6.63 -0.99
N LEU A 57 7.03 6.37 -0.66
CA LEU A 57 8.13 6.27 -1.61
C LEU A 57 8.53 4.81 -1.73
N ALA A 58 8.45 4.29 -2.96
CA ALA A 58 8.87 2.95 -3.30
C ALA A 58 10.06 2.97 -4.28
N LYS A 59 11.07 2.16 -4.00
CA LYS A 59 12.25 2.03 -4.85
C LYS A 59 12.20 0.70 -5.60
N SER A 60 12.58 0.70 -6.89
CA SER A 60 12.81 -0.52 -7.64
C SER A 60 14.15 -1.14 -7.22
N TYR A 61 14.14 -2.38 -6.72
CA TYR A 61 15.38 -3.09 -6.43
C TYR A 61 15.72 -4.03 -7.56
N SER A 62 16.73 -3.71 -8.37
CA SER A 62 17.25 -4.69 -9.31
C SER A 62 18.01 -5.78 -8.58
N TYR A 63 17.47 -7.01 -8.61
CA TYR A 63 18.18 -8.22 -8.19
C TYR A 63 19.29 -8.52 -9.20
N LEU A 64 20.32 -7.67 -9.25
CA LEU A 64 21.52 -7.84 -10.05
C LEU A 64 22.71 -7.35 -9.21
N ASN A 65 23.29 -8.27 -8.45
CA ASN A 65 24.74 -8.28 -8.30
C ASN A 65 25.27 -9.18 -9.43
N ASP A 66 26.08 -8.59 -10.28
CA ASP A 66 26.52 -9.09 -11.59
C ASP A 66 27.45 -10.31 -11.60
N GLU A 67 27.57 -11.13 -10.54
CA GLU A 67 28.52 -12.27 -10.59
C GLU A 67 28.10 -13.61 -10.01
N MET A 68 26.94 -13.77 -9.34
CA MET A 68 26.53 -15.11 -8.91
C MET A 68 25.02 -15.27 -8.91
N ILE A 69 24.51 -16.05 -9.87
CA ILE A 69 23.59 -17.18 -9.70
C ILE A 69 23.27 -17.75 -11.09
N ASN A 70 23.87 -18.90 -11.41
CA ASN A 70 23.42 -19.80 -12.48
C ASN A 70 22.14 -20.51 -12.02
N LEU A 71 21.02 -19.79 -12.04
CA LEU A 71 19.68 -20.41 -12.15
C LEU A 71 19.15 -19.97 -13.51
N ASN A 72 18.74 -20.93 -14.35
CA ASN A 72 18.32 -20.77 -15.75
C ASN A 72 17.04 -19.93 -15.97
N THR A 73 16.83 -18.88 -15.17
CA THR A 73 15.82 -17.85 -15.34
C THR A 73 16.49 -16.50 -15.08
N ASN A 74 17.16 -15.96 -16.10
CA ASN A 74 17.77 -14.63 -16.12
C ASN A 74 16.69 -13.53 -16.11
N PHE A 75 15.93 -13.40 -15.02
CA PHE A 75 15.00 -12.30 -14.84
C PHE A 75 15.34 -11.58 -13.53
N SER A 76 16.01 -10.44 -13.66
CA SER A 76 16.10 -9.46 -12.58
C SER A 76 14.70 -8.90 -12.32
N GLN A 77 13.95 -9.53 -11.42
CA GLN A 77 12.64 -9.05 -11.02
C GLN A 77 12.82 -7.82 -10.14
N ASP A 78 12.89 -6.65 -10.78
CA ASP A 78 12.92 -5.38 -10.08
C ASP A 78 11.56 -5.13 -9.44
N ASN A 79 11.48 -5.32 -8.12
CA ASN A 79 10.23 -5.16 -7.38
C ASN A 79 10.23 -3.82 -6.65
N PHE A 80 9.09 -3.13 -6.66
CA PHE A 80 8.90 -1.93 -5.84
C PHE A 80 8.79 -2.33 -4.37
N ARG A 81 9.57 -1.68 -3.52
CA ARG A 81 9.41 -1.77 -2.06
C ARG A 81 9.28 -0.38 -1.46
N VAL A 82 8.28 -0.21 -0.62
CA VAL A 82 8.10 1.02 0.16
C VAL A 82 9.18 1.07 1.22
N TYR A 83 10.04 2.07 1.14
CA TYR A 83 11.15 2.26 2.07
C TYR A 83 10.92 3.44 3.00
N GLN A 84 10.10 4.42 2.61
CA GLN A 84 9.83 5.63 3.40
C GLN A 84 8.41 6.16 3.19
N THR A 85 7.85 6.77 4.23
CA THR A 85 6.58 7.49 4.18
C THR A 85 6.77 8.93 4.64
N LEU A 86 6.22 9.90 3.91
CA LEU A 86 6.32 11.33 4.22
C LEU A 86 5.00 11.82 4.86
N PRO A 87 5.03 12.21 6.15
CA PRO A 87 3.89 12.82 6.83
C PRO A 87 3.73 14.31 6.46
N GLY A 88 2.50 14.81 6.31
CA GLY A 88 2.27 16.25 6.17
C GLY A 88 0.88 16.72 5.74
N HIS A 89 0.10 15.87 5.07
CA HIS A 89 -1.27 16.21 4.64
C HIS A 89 -2.29 16.00 5.75
N ASN A 90 -3.42 16.72 5.65
CA ASN A 90 -4.49 16.68 6.64
C ASN A 90 -5.68 15.81 6.21
N SER A 91 -5.73 15.46 4.93
CA SER A 91 -6.74 14.62 4.29
C SER A 91 -6.09 13.64 3.32
N ASP A 92 -6.90 12.82 2.64
CA ASP A 92 -6.41 11.83 1.70
C ASP A 92 -5.68 12.52 0.54
N VAL A 93 -4.46 12.05 0.27
CA VAL A 93 -3.60 12.54 -0.81
C VAL A 93 -4.24 12.18 -2.14
N ARG A 94 -4.49 13.19 -2.98
CA ARG A 94 -5.24 13.07 -4.23
C ARG A 94 -4.34 13.02 -5.45
N CYS A 95 -3.40 13.95 -5.56
CA CYS A 95 -2.45 13.98 -6.67
C CYS A 95 -1.01 14.06 -6.18
N VAL A 96 -0.10 13.37 -6.87
CA VAL A 96 1.34 13.36 -6.63
C VAL A 96 2.06 13.49 -7.98
N ARG A 97 3.01 14.41 -8.10
CA ARG A 97 3.74 14.66 -9.36
C ARG A 97 5.19 15.03 -9.09
N TRP A 98 6.11 14.27 -9.67
CA TRP A 98 7.52 14.69 -9.79
C TRP A 98 7.61 15.85 -10.78
N LEU A 99 8.39 16.87 -10.44
CA LEU A 99 8.54 18.05 -11.28
C LEU A 99 9.75 17.88 -12.19
N ASP A 100 9.49 17.84 -13.49
CA ASP A 100 10.53 17.73 -14.51
C ASP A 100 11.33 19.02 -14.65
N CYS A 101 12.56 18.94 -15.15
CA CYS A 101 13.36 20.11 -15.49
C CYS A 101 13.16 20.46 -16.97
N CYS A 102 13.03 21.76 -17.27
CA CYS A 102 12.78 22.25 -18.64
C CYS A 102 13.92 21.97 -19.62
N PHE A 103 15.16 21.83 -19.12
CA PHE A 103 16.32 21.59 -19.96
C PHE A 103 16.55 20.08 -20.07
N HIS A 104 15.96 19.45 -21.08
CA HIS A 104 16.38 18.12 -21.47
C HIS A 104 17.76 18.23 -22.13
N ASN A 105 18.81 17.73 -21.46
CA ASN A 105 20.08 17.48 -22.12
C ASN A 105 19.82 16.54 -23.31
N ASN A 106 20.37 16.87 -24.49
CA ASN A 106 20.17 16.24 -25.81
C ASN A 106 20.50 14.72 -25.94
N GLY A 107 20.57 13.99 -24.82
CA GLY A 107 20.77 12.54 -24.74
C GLY A 107 19.60 11.82 -24.09
N SER A 108 18.61 11.44 -24.92
CA SER A 108 17.82 10.19 -24.93
C SER A 108 17.48 9.41 -23.64
N SER A 109 17.50 10.00 -22.45
CA SER A 109 17.07 9.30 -21.22
C SER A 109 16.23 10.26 -20.39
N GLN A 110 14.99 9.87 -20.07
CA GLN A 110 14.09 10.54 -19.11
C GLN A 110 14.62 10.38 -17.68
N VAL A 111 15.90 10.72 -17.49
CA VAL A 111 16.65 10.48 -16.27
C VAL A 111 17.03 11.83 -15.70
N TYR A 112 16.61 12.03 -14.46
CA TYR A 112 16.87 13.24 -13.72
C TYR A 112 18.35 13.34 -13.33
N GLN A 113 19.00 14.44 -13.71
CA GLN A 113 20.44 14.66 -13.54
C GLN A 113 20.78 15.88 -12.67
N HIS A 114 19.78 16.59 -12.13
CA HIS A 114 20.03 17.73 -11.24
C HIS A 114 20.33 17.26 -9.82
N THR A 115 20.93 18.15 -9.03
CA THR A 115 21.37 17.90 -7.65
C THR A 115 20.21 17.75 -6.64
N MET A 116 19.07 18.37 -6.92
CA MET A 116 17.85 18.31 -6.10
C MET A 116 16.67 17.87 -6.93
N CYS A 117 15.87 16.92 -6.43
CA CYS A 117 14.59 16.51 -7.00
C CYS A 117 13.44 17.24 -6.27
N PHE A 118 12.41 17.63 -7.02
CA PHE A 118 11.21 18.27 -6.47
C PHE A 118 9.97 17.41 -6.69
N LEU A 119 9.15 17.30 -5.66
CA LEU A 119 7.87 16.59 -5.69
C LEU A 119 6.76 17.55 -5.27
N MET A 120 5.66 17.54 -6.00
CA MET A 120 4.45 18.28 -5.66
C MET A 120 3.36 17.28 -5.26
N SER A 121 2.63 17.56 -4.19
CA SER A 121 1.48 16.75 -3.81
C SER A 121 0.33 17.59 -3.28
N SER A 122 -0.88 17.04 -3.37
CA SER A 122 -2.11 17.70 -2.96
C SER A 122 -3.06 16.76 -2.21
N ASP A 123 -3.87 17.31 -1.32
CA ASP A 123 -4.93 16.57 -0.61
C ASP A 123 -6.34 16.95 -1.07
N SER A 124 -7.32 16.19 -0.58
CA SER A 124 -8.74 16.37 -0.89
C SER A 124 -9.35 17.64 -0.28
N CYS A 125 -8.65 18.32 0.63
CA CYS A 125 -9.07 19.59 1.21
C CYS A 125 -8.51 20.80 0.47
N GLY A 126 -7.70 20.62 -0.58
CA GLY A 126 -7.09 21.70 -1.36
C GLY A 126 -5.71 22.15 -0.84
N LEU A 127 -5.09 21.40 0.06
CA LEU A 127 -3.74 21.66 0.52
C LEU A 127 -2.73 21.21 -0.56
N VAL A 128 -1.74 22.03 -0.84
CA VAL A 128 -0.61 21.71 -1.73
C VAL A 128 0.70 21.79 -0.95
N ILE A 129 1.54 20.77 -1.08
CA ILE A 129 2.87 20.72 -0.47
C ILE A 129 3.92 20.51 -1.55
N ILE A 130 4.99 21.31 -1.48
CA ILE A 130 6.18 21.16 -2.33
C ILE A 130 7.31 20.57 -1.48
N TRP A 131 7.84 19.46 -1.94
CA TRP A 131 8.92 18.72 -1.30
C TRP A 131 10.18 18.83 -2.15
N ALA A 132 11.33 18.87 -1.49
CA ALA A 132 12.65 18.79 -2.10
C ALA A 132 13.48 17.71 -1.43
N CYS A 133 14.29 17.01 -2.21
CA CYS A 133 15.25 16.04 -1.70
C CYS A 133 16.50 16.03 -2.57
N PRO A 134 17.71 15.97 -1.99
CA PRO A 134 18.93 15.73 -2.75
C PRO A 134 18.85 14.42 -3.53
N THR A 135 19.30 14.46 -4.78
CA THR A 135 19.32 13.32 -5.71
C THR A 135 20.14 12.14 -5.17
N GLU A 136 21.25 12.40 -4.46
CA GLU A 136 22.08 11.34 -3.87
C GLU A 136 21.38 10.62 -2.72
N SER A 137 20.64 11.35 -1.89
CA SER A 137 19.85 10.82 -0.77
C SER A 137 18.69 9.93 -1.22
N LEU A 138 18.12 10.21 -2.39
CA LEU A 138 17.09 9.39 -3.03
C LEU A 138 17.63 8.02 -3.45
N ILE A 139 18.90 7.95 -3.85
CA ILE A 139 19.54 6.70 -4.29
C ILE A 139 20.05 5.90 -3.09
N CYS A 140 20.65 6.57 -2.10
CA CYS A 140 21.20 5.95 -0.89
C CYS A 140 20.37 6.33 0.35
N PRO A 141 19.34 5.54 0.71
CA PRO A 141 18.38 5.89 1.76
C PRO A 141 18.90 5.72 3.21
N ASP A 142 20.18 5.41 3.41
CA ASP A 142 20.78 5.22 4.75
C ASP A 142 20.74 6.50 5.61
N GLU A 143 20.39 7.64 5.01
CA GLU A 143 20.20 8.93 5.67
C GLU A 143 18.73 9.38 5.53
N THR A 144 17.90 9.01 6.50
CA THR A 144 16.44 9.22 6.54
C THR A 144 15.99 10.69 6.64
N GLU A 145 16.89 11.64 6.87
CA GLU A 145 16.57 13.05 7.19
C GLU A 145 16.66 14.07 6.02
N ASN A 146 16.68 13.62 4.76
CA ASN A 146 17.05 14.50 3.65
C ASN A 146 15.88 15.18 2.91
N TRP A 147 14.64 14.96 3.34
CA TRP A 147 13.47 15.61 2.76
C TRP A 147 13.18 16.97 3.39
N HIS A 148 12.90 17.97 2.56
CA HIS A 148 12.58 19.34 2.97
C HIS A 148 11.24 19.78 2.39
N ILE A 149 10.40 20.41 3.21
CA ILE A 149 9.18 21.07 2.74
C ILE A 149 9.58 22.49 2.33
N ILE A 150 9.52 22.78 1.03
CA ILE A 150 9.80 24.11 0.48
C ILE A 150 8.66 25.07 0.82
N ASN A 151 7.42 24.62 0.63
CA ASN A 151 6.25 25.39 0.97
C ASN A 151 5.02 24.48 1.15
N LYS A 152 4.07 24.98 1.94
CA LYS A 152 2.74 24.40 2.17
C LYS A 152 1.73 25.54 2.05
N PHE A 153 0.85 25.46 1.06
CA PHE A 153 -0.15 26.49 0.79
C PHE A 153 -1.50 25.87 0.42
N GLN A 154 -2.55 26.66 0.57
CA GLN A 154 -3.93 26.23 0.37
C GLN A 154 -4.47 26.82 -0.93
N THR A 155 -5.25 26.05 -1.69
CA THR A 155 -5.97 26.59 -2.85
C THR A 155 -6.97 27.68 -2.42
N PRO A 156 -7.19 28.71 -3.26
CA PRO A 156 -8.29 29.63 -3.04
C PRO A 156 -9.61 28.87 -2.86
N ASN A 157 -10.37 29.26 -1.84
CA ASN A 157 -11.64 28.66 -1.42
C ASN A 157 -11.59 27.19 -0.96
N ASN A 158 -10.41 26.60 -0.72
CA ASN A 158 -10.26 25.18 -0.34
C ASN A 158 -10.95 24.22 -1.32
N SER A 159 -10.84 24.54 -2.60
CA SER A 159 -11.40 23.76 -3.71
C SER A 159 -10.73 22.40 -3.84
N ILE A 160 -11.49 21.40 -4.29
CA ILE A 160 -10.99 20.03 -4.46
C ILE A 160 -10.07 20.00 -5.68
N ILE A 161 -8.85 19.51 -5.49
CA ILE A 161 -7.86 19.43 -6.56
C ILE A 161 -8.07 18.13 -7.34
N ASN A 162 -8.24 18.25 -8.67
CA ASN A 162 -8.42 17.11 -9.58
C ASN A 162 -7.11 16.71 -10.26
N SER A 163 -6.22 17.67 -10.54
CA SER A 163 -4.93 17.42 -11.19
C SER A 163 -3.93 18.49 -10.82
N ILE A 164 -2.66 18.10 -10.74
CA ILE A 164 -1.52 19.01 -10.54
C ILE A 164 -0.46 18.74 -11.59
N ASP A 165 0.25 19.79 -12.01
CA ASP A 165 1.44 19.65 -12.83
C ASP A 165 2.36 20.86 -12.67
N GLY A 166 3.62 20.68 -13.02
CA GLY A 166 4.61 21.74 -12.95
C GLY A 166 5.98 21.28 -13.41
N TYR A 167 6.90 22.24 -13.49
CA TYR A 167 8.28 21.97 -13.85
C TYR A 167 9.22 22.98 -13.16
N PHE A 168 10.49 22.62 -13.09
CA PHE A 168 11.57 23.49 -12.66
C PHE A 168 12.20 24.19 -13.87
N PHE A 169 12.29 25.52 -13.80
CA PHE A 169 12.93 26.38 -14.79
C PHE A 169 14.23 26.95 -14.19
N PRO A 170 15.41 26.40 -14.53
CA PRO A 170 16.68 26.85 -13.97
C PRO A 170 17.05 28.26 -14.44
N SER A 171 17.90 28.94 -13.67
CA SER A 171 18.37 30.30 -13.98
C SER A 171 19.28 30.36 -15.22
N SER A 172 20.08 29.32 -15.48
CA SER A 172 20.90 29.18 -16.69
C SER A 172 20.92 27.73 -17.20
N GLU A 173 21.11 27.55 -18.51
CA GLU A 173 21.12 26.21 -19.15
C GLU A 173 22.27 25.31 -18.68
N ASN A 174 23.38 25.93 -18.25
CA ASN A 174 24.58 25.24 -17.78
C ASN A 174 24.72 25.24 -16.25
N ASP A 175 23.74 25.80 -15.52
CA ASP A 175 23.77 25.76 -14.06
C ASP A 175 23.39 24.38 -13.54
N HIS A 176 24.38 23.69 -12.99
CA HIS A 176 24.12 22.60 -12.04
C HIS A 176 23.73 23.13 -10.65
N SER A 177 23.72 24.45 -10.44
CA SER A 177 23.22 25.06 -9.20
C SER A 177 21.69 24.98 -9.13
N CYS A 178 21.14 24.73 -7.94
CA CYS A 178 19.69 24.63 -7.70
C CYS A 178 18.93 25.97 -7.83
N SER A 179 19.51 26.99 -8.47
CA SER A 179 18.88 28.30 -8.58
C SER A 179 17.93 28.35 -9.77
N GLY A 180 16.69 28.78 -9.55
CA GLY A 180 15.66 28.75 -10.59
C GLY A 180 14.27 29.08 -10.07
N THR A 181 13.27 28.94 -10.94
CA THR A 181 11.86 29.16 -10.61
C THR A 181 11.07 27.89 -10.84
N LEU A 182 10.34 27.42 -9.83
CA LEU A 182 9.31 26.40 -10.00
C LEU A 182 8.04 27.06 -10.51
N PHE A 183 7.46 26.52 -11.57
CA PHE A 183 6.15 26.90 -12.04
C PHE A 183 5.17 25.76 -11.81
N LEU A 184 4.08 26.05 -11.11
CA LEU A 184 3.14 25.05 -10.60
C LEU A 184 1.73 25.41 -11.04
N SER A 185 0.92 24.40 -11.33
CA SER A 185 -0.48 24.57 -11.73
C SER A 185 -1.33 23.50 -11.06
N ALA A 186 -2.51 23.88 -10.55
CA ALA A 186 -3.49 22.94 -10.03
C ALA A 186 -4.87 23.24 -10.60
N ALA A 187 -5.50 22.22 -11.18
CA ALA A 187 -6.90 22.23 -11.57
C ALA A 187 -7.73 21.87 -10.34
N ALA A 188 -8.59 22.80 -9.91
CA ALA A 188 -9.46 22.63 -8.76
C ALA A 188 -10.87 23.13 -9.09
N ASP A 189 -11.85 22.24 -8.98
CA ASP A 189 -13.24 22.45 -9.38
C ASP A 189 -13.36 23.13 -10.76
N THR A 190 -13.87 24.36 -10.84
CA THR A 190 -14.04 25.13 -12.09
C THR A 190 -12.90 26.13 -12.34
N SER A 191 -11.73 25.91 -11.75
CA SER A 191 -10.61 26.86 -11.80
C SER A 191 -9.25 26.19 -11.95
N VAL A 192 -8.29 26.92 -12.53
CA VAL A 192 -6.88 26.52 -12.58
C VAL A 192 -6.05 27.61 -11.94
N HIS A 193 -5.35 27.25 -10.88
CA HIS A 193 -4.50 28.15 -10.12
C HIS A 193 -3.04 27.94 -10.51
N ASN A 194 -2.33 29.02 -10.82
CA ASN A 194 -0.94 28.99 -11.26
C ASN A 194 -0.05 29.73 -10.26
N TRP A 195 1.02 29.09 -9.81
CA TRP A 195 1.96 29.65 -8.86
C TRP A 195 3.40 29.64 -9.37
N SER A 196 4.22 30.56 -8.86
CA SER A 196 5.68 30.50 -8.95
C SER A 196 6.33 30.46 -7.56
N VAL A 197 7.42 29.70 -7.46
CA VAL A 197 8.30 29.68 -6.29
C VAL A 197 9.72 29.87 -6.77
N HIS A 198 10.37 30.96 -6.34
CA HIS A 198 11.75 31.25 -6.68
C HIS A 198 12.69 30.57 -5.68
N ILE A 199 13.60 29.73 -6.18
CA ILE A 199 14.62 29.01 -5.41
C ILE A 199 15.96 29.69 -5.60
N SER A 200 16.60 30.09 -4.51
CA SER A 200 17.97 30.62 -4.52
C SER A 200 18.93 29.70 -3.76
N GLN A 201 20.18 29.70 -4.20
CA GLN A 201 21.21 28.72 -3.79
C GLN A 201 21.53 28.74 -2.28
N ASN A 202 21.39 29.90 -1.62
CA ASN A 202 21.73 30.07 -0.20
C ASN A 202 20.65 29.57 0.78
N LEU A 203 19.44 29.27 0.30
CA LEU A 203 18.26 29.01 1.15
C LEU A 203 17.98 27.52 1.40
N LEU A 204 18.52 26.63 0.57
CA LEU A 204 18.30 25.18 0.65
C LEU A 204 19.15 24.46 1.73
N THR A 205 20.16 25.11 2.29
CA THR A 205 20.99 24.55 3.37
C THR A 205 20.36 24.67 4.76
N ASN A 206 19.36 25.54 4.92
CA ASN A 206 18.57 25.65 6.14
C ASN A 206 17.32 24.77 6.01
N LYS A 207 17.25 23.69 6.81
CA LYS A 207 16.24 22.61 6.77
C LYS A 207 14.75 23.04 6.86
N SER A 208 14.41 24.33 6.97
CA SER A 208 13.05 24.78 7.32
C SER A 208 12.64 26.20 6.85
N ILE A 209 13.14 26.72 5.74
CA ILE A 209 12.67 28.02 5.25
C ILE A 209 11.53 27.81 4.24
N LEU A 210 10.31 28.20 4.63
CA LEU A 210 9.16 28.31 3.75
C LEU A 210 9.40 29.45 2.75
N LEU A 211 9.66 29.11 1.49
CA LEU A 211 9.88 30.11 0.42
C LEU A 211 8.55 30.74 0.02
N PRO A 212 8.47 32.06 -0.26
CA PRO A 212 7.22 32.69 -0.67
C PRO A 212 6.70 32.08 -1.98
N CYS A 213 5.41 31.70 -1.99
CA CYS A 213 4.72 31.22 -3.17
C CYS A 213 3.81 32.33 -3.70
N ILE A 214 4.01 32.71 -4.97
CA ILE A 214 3.30 33.82 -5.60
C ILE A 214 2.23 33.23 -6.52
N LEU A 215 0.96 33.55 -6.27
CA LEU A 215 -0.12 33.26 -7.21
C LEU A 215 0.02 34.18 -8.42
N ILE A 216 0.32 33.61 -9.59
CA ILE A 216 0.59 34.35 -10.82
C ILE A 216 -0.72 34.64 -11.57
N SER A 217 -1.55 33.63 -11.73
CA SER A 217 -2.79 33.73 -12.47
C SER A 217 -3.81 32.70 -11.99
N ASN A 218 -5.09 33.03 -12.20
CA ASN A 218 -6.21 32.14 -11.98
C ASN A 218 -7.07 32.12 -13.24
N ILE A 219 -7.32 30.93 -13.77
CA ILE A 219 -8.18 30.70 -14.93
C ILE A 219 -9.50 30.15 -14.41
N THR A 220 -10.62 30.82 -14.67
CA THR A 220 -11.95 30.38 -14.24
C THR A 220 -12.80 29.91 -15.42
N ARG A 221 -13.51 28.81 -15.23
CA ARG A 221 -14.35 28.14 -16.23
C ARG A 221 -15.70 27.74 -15.66
N VAL A 222 -16.52 28.73 -15.29
CA VAL A 222 -17.89 28.45 -14.86
C VAL A 222 -18.77 28.23 -16.10
N PRO A 223 -19.55 27.13 -16.22
CA PRO A 223 -19.80 26.09 -15.22
C PRO A 223 -18.95 24.81 -15.33
N SER A 224 -18.02 24.71 -16.27
CA SER A 224 -17.22 23.50 -16.54
C SER A 224 -16.16 23.16 -15.49
N LEU A 225 -16.13 21.89 -15.08
CA LEU A 225 -15.10 21.35 -14.20
C LEU A 225 -13.78 21.11 -14.96
N CYS A 226 -12.68 21.50 -14.32
CA CYS A 226 -11.30 21.24 -14.72
C CYS A 226 -10.88 19.86 -14.19
N LEU A 227 -10.77 18.87 -15.08
CA LEU A 227 -10.56 17.47 -14.68
C LEU A 227 -9.09 17.06 -14.70
N CYS A 228 -8.37 17.39 -15.76
CA CYS A 228 -6.96 17.02 -15.94
C CYS A 228 -6.18 18.16 -16.58
N LEU A 229 -4.89 18.25 -16.26
CA LEU A 229 -4.03 19.29 -16.81
C LEU A 229 -2.63 18.76 -17.13
N ARG A 230 -2.02 19.32 -18.17
CA ARG A 230 -0.60 19.14 -18.51
C ARG A 230 0.05 20.48 -18.77
N ARG A 231 1.26 20.67 -18.24
CA ARG A 231 2.05 21.88 -18.44
C ARG A 231 3.36 21.54 -19.14
N PHE A 232 3.72 22.31 -20.16
CA PHE A 232 5.01 22.20 -20.83
C PHE A 232 5.47 23.56 -21.34
N CYS A 233 6.71 23.64 -21.82
CA CYS A 233 7.25 24.83 -22.44
C CYS A 233 8.02 24.47 -23.70
N ILE A 234 8.04 25.40 -24.65
CA ILE A 234 8.77 25.27 -25.91
C ILE A 234 9.81 26.39 -25.99
N LYS A 235 11.06 26.00 -26.28
CA LYS A 235 12.15 26.94 -26.59
C LYS A 235 11.99 27.41 -28.03
N TYR A 236 11.98 28.72 -28.24
CA TYR A 236 12.00 29.33 -29.56
C TYR A 236 13.27 30.17 -29.71
N ASN A 237 14.04 29.89 -30.76
CA ASN A 237 15.21 30.67 -31.12
C ASN A 237 14.80 31.62 -32.24
N PHE A 238 15.08 32.91 -32.07
CA PHE A 238 14.77 33.92 -33.08
C PHE A 238 16.02 34.73 -33.40
N GLN A 239 16.26 34.92 -34.69
CA GLN A 239 17.44 35.61 -35.19
C GLN A 239 17.10 37.09 -35.35
N THR A 240 17.62 37.94 -34.45
CA THR A 240 17.36 39.40 -34.46
C THR A 240 18.40 40.16 -35.31
N SER A 241 19.59 39.59 -35.52
CA SER A 241 20.66 40.10 -36.39
C SER A 241 21.61 38.97 -36.85
N SER A 242 22.62 39.24 -37.68
CA SER A 242 23.52 38.21 -38.21
C SER A 242 24.30 37.42 -37.13
N ASP A 243 24.51 38.00 -35.95
CA ASP A 243 25.34 37.42 -34.89
C ASP A 243 24.63 37.19 -33.53
N ASN A 244 23.40 37.66 -33.33
CA ASN A 244 22.65 37.45 -32.07
C ASN A 244 21.39 36.60 -32.29
N ILE A 245 21.35 35.45 -31.60
CA ILE A 245 20.16 34.60 -31.45
C ILE A 245 19.59 34.88 -30.06
N ASP A 246 18.44 35.54 -30.03
CA ASP A 246 17.70 35.68 -28.78
C ASP A 246 16.82 34.44 -28.58
N VAL A 247 16.64 34.04 -27.32
CA VAL A 247 15.89 32.85 -26.93
C VAL A 247 14.68 33.28 -26.12
N SER A 248 13.51 32.75 -26.46
CA SER A 248 12.27 32.99 -25.71
C SER A 248 11.53 31.69 -25.50
N TRP A 249 10.78 31.64 -24.40
CA TRP A 249 10.08 30.45 -23.96
C TRP A 249 8.58 30.69 -24.03
N LEU A 250 7.89 29.82 -24.76
CA LEU A 250 6.44 29.80 -24.84
C LEU A 250 5.92 28.73 -23.88
N HIS A 251 5.12 29.13 -22.91
CA HIS A 251 4.60 28.25 -21.88
C HIS A 251 3.17 27.83 -22.22
N PHE A 252 2.85 26.55 -22.07
CA PHE A 252 1.53 26.01 -22.37
C PHE A 252 0.89 25.34 -21.16
N ILE A 253 -0.43 25.48 -21.07
CA ILE A 253 -1.30 24.67 -20.20
C ILE A 253 -2.36 24.04 -21.11
N VAL A 254 -2.45 22.72 -21.11
CA VAL A 254 -3.52 21.96 -21.76
C VAL A 254 -4.48 21.50 -20.67
N LEU A 255 -5.75 21.83 -20.83
CA LEU A 255 -6.80 21.62 -19.84
C LEU A 255 -7.93 20.76 -20.41
N GLY A 256 -8.23 19.64 -19.77
CA GLY A 256 -9.39 18.80 -20.08
C GLY A 256 -10.60 19.15 -19.23
N LEU A 257 -11.76 19.29 -19.87
CA LEU A 257 -13.02 19.70 -19.23
C LEU A 257 -14.07 18.57 -19.21
N ASP A 258 -15.09 18.76 -18.39
CA ASP A 258 -16.28 17.91 -18.25
C ASP A 258 -17.29 18.02 -19.40
N ASN A 259 -17.11 18.95 -20.33
CA ASN A 259 -17.96 19.09 -21.51
C ASN A 259 -17.35 18.41 -22.76
N GLY A 260 -16.27 17.63 -22.58
CA GLY A 260 -15.52 16.96 -23.66
C GLY A 260 -14.61 17.88 -24.48
N GLN A 261 -14.51 19.15 -24.11
CA GLN A 261 -13.56 20.08 -24.74
C GLN A 261 -12.19 20.01 -24.07
N THR A 262 -11.15 20.23 -24.86
CA THR A 262 -9.78 20.44 -24.39
C THR A 262 -9.34 21.85 -24.76
N GLU A 263 -8.95 22.66 -23.79
CA GLU A 263 -8.45 24.02 -24.02
C GLU A 263 -6.91 24.05 -24.00
N ILE A 264 -6.32 24.80 -24.94
CA ILE A 264 -4.90 25.12 -24.94
C ILE A 264 -4.73 26.59 -24.58
N TRP A 265 -3.98 26.82 -23.51
CA TRP A 265 -3.60 28.14 -23.03
C TRP A 265 -2.11 28.35 -23.26
N SER A 266 -1.73 29.55 -23.70
CA SER A 266 -0.33 29.92 -23.87
C SER A 266 0.01 31.16 -23.04
N GLY A 267 1.25 31.24 -22.58
CA GLY A 267 1.76 32.35 -21.79
C GLY A 267 3.18 32.69 -22.17
N HIS A 268 3.51 33.97 -22.07
CA HIS A 268 4.85 34.51 -22.29
C HIS A 268 5.40 35.08 -20.99
N LEU A 269 6.65 34.73 -20.67
CA LEU A 269 7.31 35.22 -19.47
C LEU A 269 7.80 36.66 -19.72
N VAL A 270 7.17 37.63 -19.09
CA VAL A 270 7.59 39.03 -19.20
C VAL A 270 8.39 39.40 -17.96
N ASN A 271 9.59 39.96 -18.17
CA ASN A 271 10.36 40.56 -17.08
C ASN A 271 9.61 41.82 -16.60
N GLY A 272 9.11 41.79 -15.36
CA GLY A 272 8.42 42.94 -14.76
C GLY A 272 9.38 44.11 -14.51
N GLN A 273 8.81 45.31 -14.30
CA GLN A 273 9.58 46.53 -14.00
C GLN A 273 10.35 46.46 -12.66
N ASN A 274 10.03 45.50 -11.79
CA ASN A 274 10.83 45.12 -10.63
C ASN A 274 11.53 43.79 -10.94
N GLU A 275 12.87 43.77 -10.92
CA GLU A 275 13.72 42.63 -11.31
C GLU A 275 13.42 41.30 -10.58
N ASN A 276 12.61 41.33 -9.52
CA ASN A 276 12.30 40.17 -8.67
C ASN A 276 10.96 39.49 -8.94
N VAL A 277 10.11 40.00 -9.85
CA VAL A 277 8.81 39.36 -10.17
C VAL A 277 8.65 39.19 -11.66
N LYS A 278 8.90 37.96 -12.14
CA LYS A 278 8.53 37.56 -13.51
C LYS A 278 7.03 37.27 -13.54
N SER A 279 6.26 38.02 -14.32
CA SER A 279 4.82 37.80 -14.50
C SER A 279 4.58 36.88 -15.70
N LEU A 280 3.85 35.79 -15.49
CA LEU A 280 3.44 34.86 -16.55
C LEU A 280 1.92 34.86 -16.66
N ASN A 281 1.41 35.60 -17.66
CA ASN A 281 -0.02 35.66 -17.95
C ASN A 281 -0.38 34.64 -19.03
N PHE A 282 -1.45 33.89 -18.80
CA PHE A 282 -1.97 32.92 -19.76
C PHE A 282 -3.17 33.49 -20.52
N THR A 283 -3.17 33.28 -21.83
CA THR A 283 -4.26 33.61 -22.75
C THR A 283 -4.78 32.34 -23.40
N LEU A 284 -6.11 32.23 -23.59
CA LEU A 284 -6.71 31.10 -24.29
C LEU A 284 -6.28 31.15 -25.76
N SER A 285 -5.56 30.13 -26.21
CA SER A 285 -5.06 30.06 -27.59
C SER A 285 -6.04 29.39 -28.52
N THR A 286 -6.63 28.27 -28.12
CA THR A 286 -7.64 27.56 -28.91
C THR A 286 -8.39 26.56 -28.04
N THR A 287 -9.59 26.19 -28.48
CA THR A 287 -10.41 25.13 -27.88
C THR A 287 -10.57 24.02 -28.90
N ILE A 288 -10.16 22.81 -28.52
CA ILE A 288 -10.22 21.62 -29.34
C ILE A 288 -11.44 20.81 -28.89
N SER A 289 -12.33 20.54 -29.84
CA SER A 289 -13.52 19.70 -29.63
C SER A 289 -13.37 18.38 -30.36
N GLY A 290 -13.65 17.27 -29.68
CA GLY A 290 -13.63 15.95 -30.30
C GLY A 290 -14.25 14.87 -29.42
N HIS A 291 -14.03 14.90 -28.11
CA HIS A 291 -14.66 13.95 -27.20
C HIS A 291 -16.16 14.23 -27.06
N GLN A 292 -16.94 13.16 -26.92
CA GLN A 292 -18.39 13.25 -26.70
C GLN A 292 -18.77 13.29 -25.22
N ASP A 293 -17.79 13.05 -24.35
CA ASP A 293 -17.94 13.00 -22.89
C ASP A 293 -16.65 13.54 -22.23
N TRP A 294 -16.56 13.49 -20.89
CA TRP A 294 -15.50 14.10 -20.10
C TRP A 294 -14.09 13.74 -20.56
N THR A 295 -13.20 14.75 -20.67
CA THR A 295 -11.77 14.52 -20.94
C THR A 295 -11.03 14.25 -19.62
N ARG A 296 -10.63 13.00 -19.38
CA ARG A 296 -10.12 12.55 -18.07
C ARG A 296 -8.62 12.56 -17.92
N CYS A 297 -7.88 12.30 -18.99
CA CYS A 297 -6.44 12.15 -18.93
C CYS A 297 -5.77 12.77 -20.16
N ILE A 298 -4.62 13.40 -19.93
CA ILE A 298 -3.84 14.10 -20.94
C ILE A 298 -2.36 13.84 -20.70
N ASP A 299 -1.62 13.64 -21.78
CA ASP A 299 -0.17 13.62 -21.76
C ASP A 299 0.40 14.27 -23.03
N VAL A 300 1.65 14.73 -22.95
CA VAL A 300 2.30 15.48 -24.03
C VAL A 300 3.70 14.93 -24.28
N CYS A 301 4.07 14.79 -25.55
CA CYS A 301 5.46 14.54 -25.94
C CYS A 301 5.93 15.58 -26.96
N ILE A 302 7.22 15.91 -26.91
CA ILE A 302 7.82 16.98 -27.72
C ILE A 302 9.01 16.40 -28.47
N ASP A 303 9.06 16.63 -29.78
CA ASP A 303 10.25 16.36 -30.58
C ASP A 303 11.19 17.57 -30.55
N HIS A 304 12.35 17.39 -29.91
CA HIS A 304 13.41 18.38 -29.85
C HIS A 304 14.45 18.25 -30.98
N GLY A 305 14.32 17.24 -31.84
CA GLY A 305 15.30 16.92 -32.90
C GLY A 305 15.20 17.79 -34.15
N LEU A 306 14.08 18.50 -34.35
CA LEU A 306 13.80 19.31 -35.52
C LEU A 306 14.12 20.80 -35.30
N THR A 307 14.38 21.54 -36.38
CA THR A 307 14.57 23.00 -36.37
C THR A 307 13.33 23.75 -35.86
N SER A 308 12.15 23.13 -35.95
CA SER A 308 10.92 23.53 -35.27
C SER A 308 10.34 22.36 -34.48
N PRO A 309 9.98 22.56 -33.20
CA PRO A 309 9.46 21.49 -32.36
C PRO A 309 8.06 21.07 -32.79
N VAL A 310 7.87 19.76 -32.98
CA VAL A 310 6.55 19.14 -33.14
C VAL A 310 6.11 18.62 -31.78
N VAL A 311 4.87 18.90 -31.40
CA VAL A 311 4.29 18.46 -30.12
C VAL A 311 3.09 17.56 -30.40
N LEU A 312 3.07 16.38 -29.79
CA LEU A 312 1.89 15.50 -29.79
C LEU A 312 1.21 15.56 -28.44
N ILE A 313 -0.09 15.87 -28.47
CA ILE A 313 -0.96 15.89 -27.32
C ILE A 313 -1.87 14.67 -27.43
N VAL A 314 -1.90 13.83 -26.41
CA VAL A 314 -2.86 12.72 -26.32
C VAL A 314 -3.94 13.05 -25.30
N THR A 315 -5.19 12.81 -25.64
CA THR A 315 -6.35 13.00 -24.76
C THR A 315 -7.17 11.70 -24.69
N GLY A 316 -7.52 11.27 -23.48
CA GLY A 316 -8.41 10.14 -23.22
C GLY A 316 -9.72 10.59 -22.57
N GLY A 317 -10.84 10.07 -23.06
CA GLY A 317 -12.17 10.46 -22.62
C GLY A 317 -13.03 9.34 -22.01
N GLN A 318 -14.14 9.72 -21.40
CA GLN A 318 -15.22 8.79 -21.00
C GLN A 318 -16.02 8.24 -22.18
N ASP A 319 -15.79 8.76 -23.38
CA ASP A 319 -16.32 8.23 -24.64
C ASP A 319 -15.55 7.00 -25.15
N ASN A 320 -14.70 6.40 -24.30
CA ASN A 320 -13.86 5.22 -24.59
C ASN A 320 -12.79 5.43 -25.68
N ILE A 321 -12.59 6.68 -26.11
CA ILE A 321 -11.73 7.01 -27.24
C ILE A 321 -10.45 7.69 -26.74
N VAL A 322 -9.34 7.41 -27.41
CA VAL A 322 -8.09 8.16 -27.28
C VAL A 322 -7.86 8.95 -28.56
N ARG A 323 -7.56 10.25 -28.42
CA ARG A 323 -7.30 11.16 -29.56
C ARG A 323 -5.88 11.68 -29.48
N ILE A 324 -5.22 11.74 -30.63
CA ILE A 324 -3.88 12.32 -30.78
C ILE A 324 -4.01 13.58 -31.62
N TRP A 325 -3.45 14.67 -31.10
CA TRP A 325 -3.45 15.99 -31.71
C TRP A 325 -2.01 16.42 -31.98
N ARG A 326 -1.75 16.95 -33.16
CA ARG A 326 -0.45 17.45 -33.58
C ARG A 326 -0.43 18.97 -33.52
N LEU A 327 0.47 19.52 -32.73
CA LEU A 327 0.78 20.94 -32.65
C LEU A 327 2.11 21.20 -33.38
N TYR A 328 2.08 22.07 -34.39
CA TYR A 328 3.21 22.30 -35.30
C TYR A 328 3.24 23.74 -35.83
N SER A 329 4.38 24.15 -36.38
CA SER A 329 4.52 25.43 -37.10
C SER A 329 4.26 25.23 -38.60
N PRO A 330 3.33 25.99 -39.22
CA PRO A 330 2.99 25.84 -40.64
C PRO A 330 4.13 26.12 -41.62
N GLU A 331 5.12 26.94 -41.23
CA GLU A 331 6.19 27.38 -42.13
C GLU A 331 7.15 26.24 -42.54
N ASN A 332 7.22 25.20 -41.72
CA ASN A 332 8.19 24.11 -41.86
C ASN A 332 7.57 22.76 -42.26
N ASP A 333 6.24 22.64 -42.28
CA ASP A 333 5.54 21.37 -42.52
C ASP A 333 4.33 21.55 -43.45
N ASN A 334 4.54 21.27 -44.74
CA ASN A 334 3.48 21.31 -45.77
C ASN A 334 2.64 20.02 -45.85
N SER A 335 2.90 19.02 -45.00
CA SER A 335 2.23 17.72 -45.10
C SER A 335 0.72 17.79 -44.83
N VAL A 336 0.27 18.71 -43.97
CA VAL A 336 -1.12 18.82 -43.50
C VAL A 336 -1.99 19.73 -44.38
N THR A 337 -1.42 20.49 -45.33
CA THR A 337 -2.17 21.45 -46.18
C THR A 337 -2.66 20.86 -47.52
N SER A 338 -2.42 19.58 -47.77
CA SER A 338 -2.90 18.90 -48.99
C SER A 338 -4.41 18.57 -48.92
N PRO A 339 -5.14 18.61 -50.05
CA PRO A 339 -6.60 18.45 -50.07
C PRO A 339 -6.98 17.02 -49.67
N GLY A 340 -7.49 16.86 -48.44
CA GLY A 340 -7.85 15.58 -47.83
C GLY A 340 -7.57 15.50 -46.33
N HIS A 341 -6.72 16.37 -45.79
CA HIS A 341 -6.44 16.43 -44.35
C HIS A 341 -7.48 17.24 -43.56
N ALA A 342 -7.65 16.88 -42.29
CA ALA A 342 -8.59 17.48 -41.37
C ALA A 342 -8.30 18.98 -41.12
N LYS A 343 -9.35 19.75 -40.84
CA LYS A 343 -9.30 21.20 -40.63
C LYS A 343 -8.38 21.54 -39.43
N ALA A 344 -7.19 22.08 -39.71
CA ALA A 344 -6.29 22.61 -38.69
C ALA A 344 -6.85 23.93 -38.11
N SER A 345 -6.63 24.18 -36.81
CA SER A 345 -6.96 25.45 -36.16
C SER A 345 -5.69 26.22 -35.80
N SER A 346 -5.63 27.49 -36.15
CA SER A 346 -4.54 28.41 -35.78
C SER A 346 -4.65 28.81 -34.31
N LEU A 347 -3.54 28.81 -33.58
CA LEU A 347 -3.50 29.25 -32.19
C LEU A 347 -3.43 30.78 -32.09
N HIS A 348 -4.21 31.36 -31.18
CA HIS A 348 -4.04 32.74 -30.73
C HIS A 348 -2.88 32.81 -29.72
N LEU A 349 -1.70 33.23 -30.18
CA LEU A 349 -0.49 33.34 -29.35
C LEU A 349 -0.41 34.69 -28.63
N PRO A 350 0.40 34.80 -27.55
CA PRO A 350 0.60 36.06 -26.85
C PRO A 350 1.21 37.13 -27.78
N GLU A 351 0.91 38.40 -27.50
CA GLU A 351 1.20 39.55 -28.38
C GLU A 351 2.65 39.56 -28.89
N TRP A 352 3.63 39.29 -28.03
CA TRP A 352 5.05 39.27 -28.40
C TRP A 352 5.39 38.23 -29.48
N PHE A 353 4.80 37.03 -29.41
CA PHE A 353 5.01 35.98 -30.43
C PHE A 353 4.26 36.29 -31.73
N ALA A 354 3.05 36.85 -31.60
CA ALA A 354 2.25 37.29 -32.74
C ALA A 354 2.95 38.43 -33.52
N THR A 355 3.59 39.37 -32.83
CA THR A 355 4.37 40.46 -33.46
C THR A 355 5.62 39.97 -34.19
N ASN A 356 6.16 38.82 -33.79
CA ASN A 356 7.34 38.19 -34.39
C ASN A 356 6.97 37.18 -35.50
N ASN A 357 5.74 37.23 -36.02
CA ASN A 357 5.21 36.35 -37.08
C ASN A 357 5.28 34.84 -36.77
N ILE A 358 5.37 34.46 -35.49
CA ILE A 358 5.38 33.04 -35.12
C ILE A 358 3.92 32.55 -35.17
N CYS A 359 3.66 31.54 -35.99
CA CYS A 359 2.36 30.89 -36.09
C CYS A 359 2.45 29.43 -35.66
N MET A 360 1.46 28.99 -34.87
CA MET A 360 1.33 27.59 -34.45
C MET A 360 -0.09 27.13 -34.81
N CYS A 361 -0.21 25.90 -35.27
CA CYS A 361 -1.48 25.27 -35.60
C CYS A 361 -1.63 23.95 -34.86
N VAL A 362 -2.87 23.60 -34.51
CA VAL A 362 -3.22 22.28 -34.01
C VAL A 362 -4.16 21.57 -34.96
N ALA A 363 -3.85 20.31 -35.28
CA ALA A 363 -4.65 19.45 -36.14
C ALA A 363 -4.86 18.08 -35.48
N PRO A 364 -6.00 17.40 -35.72
CA PRO A 364 -6.15 16.01 -35.32
C PRO A 364 -5.22 15.12 -36.14
N GLU A 365 -4.51 14.21 -35.48
CA GLU A 365 -3.60 13.26 -36.12
C GLU A 365 -4.21 11.87 -36.22
N SER A 366 -4.73 11.34 -35.11
CA SER A 366 -5.27 9.97 -35.07
C SER A 366 -6.31 9.80 -33.96
N VAL A 367 -7.18 8.80 -34.14
CA VAL A 367 -8.20 8.39 -33.17
C VAL A 367 -8.05 6.89 -32.94
N LEU A 368 -7.87 6.49 -31.68
CA LEU A 368 -7.70 5.10 -31.26
C LEU A 368 -8.95 4.66 -30.47
N ALA A 369 -9.61 3.61 -30.93
CA ALA A 369 -10.90 3.16 -30.42
C ALA A 369 -10.91 1.64 -30.19
N SER A 370 -10.20 1.19 -29.16
CA SER A 370 -10.07 -0.23 -28.81
C SER A 370 -10.50 -0.56 -27.37
N HIS A 371 -10.57 0.46 -26.51
CA HIS A 371 -11.13 0.30 -25.17
C HIS A 371 -12.65 0.19 -25.22
N GLU A 372 -13.22 -0.61 -24.33
CA GLU A 372 -14.66 -0.86 -24.22
C GLU A 372 -15.33 -0.01 -23.12
N ASN A 373 -14.52 0.67 -22.30
CA ASN A 373 -14.97 1.53 -21.21
C ASN A 373 -14.04 2.75 -21.06
N TRP A 374 -14.31 3.61 -20.08
CA TRP A 374 -13.67 4.92 -19.92
C TRP A 374 -12.15 4.81 -19.91
N VAL A 375 -11.48 5.69 -20.66
CA VAL A 375 -10.03 5.79 -20.62
C VAL A 375 -9.62 6.56 -19.37
N THR A 376 -8.88 5.91 -18.48
CA THR A 376 -8.52 6.45 -17.16
C THR A 376 -7.11 7.01 -17.12
N GLY A 377 -6.19 6.50 -17.95
CA GLY A 377 -4.82 6.99 -18.05
C GLY A 377 -4.24 6.86 -19.45
N VAL A 378 -3.44 7.85 -19.84
CA VAL A 378 -2.68 7.91 -21.09
C VAL A 378 -1.26 8.37 -20.78
N ARG A 379 -0.24 7.68 -21.30
CA ARG A 379 1.18 8.04 -21.12
C ARG A 379 2.04 7.77 -22.35
N TRP A 380 2.80 8.77 -22.75
CA TRP A 380 3.84 8.59 -23.75
C TRP A 380 5.02 7.80 -23.17
N GLY A 381 5.53 6.85 -23.96
CA GLY A 381 6.71 6.07 -23.63
C GLY A 381 8.01 6.86 -23.77
N PRO A 382 9.11 6.33 -23.24
CA PRO A 382 10.42 6.95 -23.44
C PRO A 382 10.83 6.93 -24.92
N THR A 383 11.47 8.00 -25.39
CA THR A 383 11.98 8.12 -26.76
C THR A 383 13.26 7.31 -26.93
N ILE A 384 13.11 6.02 -27.22
CA ILE A 384 14.24 5.10 -27.46
C ILE A 384 14.81 5.39 -28.86
N ASN A 385 16.14 5.45 -28.98
CA ASN A 385 16.85 5.68 -30.26
C ASN A 385 16.44 6.95 -31.02
N ARG A 386 15.87 7.96 -30.34
CA ARG A 386 15.33 9.20 -30.96
C ARG A 386 14.22 8.93 -32.00
N LEU A 387 13.53 7.79 -31.90
CA LEU A 387 12.34 7.52 -32.70
C LEU A 387 11.19 8.38 -32.17
N PHE A 388 10.54 9.11 -33.06
CA PHE A 388 9.37 9.93 -32.79
C PHE A 388 8.29 9.60 -33.84
N PRO A 389 7.03 9.35 -33.44
CA PRO A 389 6.50 9.31 -32.08
C PRO A 389 7.07 8.15 -31.24
N PRO A 390 7.08 8.22 -29.90
CA PRO A 390 7.28 7.05 -29.05
C PRO A 390 6.01 6.18 -28.98
N ASN A 391 6.13 4.97 -28.43
CA ASN A 391 4.95 4.14 -28.12
C ASN A 391 4.05 4.85 -27.11
N LEU A 392 2.74 4.62 -27.22
CA LEU A 392 1.74 5.18 -26.30
C LEU A 392 1.17 4.07 -25.42
N LEU A 393 1.01 4.33 -24.13
CA LEU A 393 0.37 3.43 -23.17
C LEU A 393 -0.99 4.01 -22.77
N THR A 394 -2.03 3.18 -22.79
CA THR A 394 -3.38 3.58 -22.40
C THR A 394 -3.99 2.55 -21.48
N CYS A 395 -4.72 2.98 -20.45
CA CYS A 395 -5.48 2.11 -19.56
C CYS A 395 -6.93 2.54 -19.44
N SER A 396 -7.81 1.57 -19.16
CA SER A 396 -9.26 1.78 -19.13
C SER A 396 -9.94 1.06 -17.97
N MET A 397 -11.18 1.47 -17.71
CA MET A 397 -12.04 0.83 -16.74
C MET A 397 -12.43 -0.61 -17.07
N ASP A 398 -12.24 -1.04 -18.31
CA ASP A 398 -12.44 -2.41 -18.78
C ASP A 398 -11.35 -3.39 -18.36
N LYS A 399 -10.38 -2.95 -17.53
CA LYS A 399 -9.20 -3.71 -17.08
C LYS A 399 -8.15 -3.97 -18.17
N SER A 400 -8.25 -3.31 -19.32
CA SER A 400 -7.26 -3.41 -20.38
C SER A 400 -6.18 -2.33 -20.26
N LEU A 401 -4.96 -2.74 -20.57
CA LEU A 401 -3.77 -1.89 -20.69
C LEU A 401 -3.19 -2.12 -22.09
N ILE A 402 -3.21 -1.11 -22.95
CA ILE A 402 -2.81 -1.26 -24.36
C ILE A 402 -1.54 -0.46 -24.63
N ILE A 403 -0.59 -1.10 -25.30
CA ILE A 403 0.62 -0.47 -25.84
C ILE A 403 0.42 -0.27 -27.34
N TRP A 404 0.35 0.99 -27.75
CA TRP A 404 0.20 1.42 -29.13
C TRP A 404 1.56 1.72 -29.74
N GLN A 405 1.79 1.16 -30.92
CA GLN A 405 2.96 1.44 -31.73
C GLN A 405 2.60 2.45 -32.84
N PRO A 406 3.40 3.52 -33.01
CA PRO A 406 3.19 4.50 -34.06
C PRO A 406 3.45 3.91 -35.45
N PRO A 407 2.88 4.52 -36.50
CA PRO A 407 3.18 4.16 -37.88
C PRO A 407 4.67 4.31 -38.17
N SER A 408 5.30 3.30 -38.77
CA SER A 408 6.73 3.30 -39.11
C SER A 408 6.92 3.46 -40.62
N GLU A 409 7.60 4.53 -41.05
CA GLU A 409 7.99 4.72 -42.47
C GLU A 409 9.24 3.92 -42.86
N ASN A 410 10.00 3.41 -41.87
CA ASN A 410 11.30 2.76 -42.06
C ASN A 410 11.28 1.24 -41.78
N ALA A 411 10.19 0.54 -42.11
CA ALA A 411 10.22 -0.92 -42.12
C ALA A 411 11.04 -1.40 -43.33
N LEU A 412 12.14 -2.13 -43.10
CA LEU A 412 12.99 -2.68 -44.17
C LEU A 412 12.22 -3.62 -45.11
N ASP A 413 11.06 -4.12 -44.68
CA ASP A 413 10.16 -4.97 -45.45
C ASP A 413 9.00 -4.15 -46.04
N LEU A 414 8.93 -4.09 -47.38
CA LEU A 414 7.87 -3.45 -48.16
C LEU A 414 6.45 -3.98 -47.86
N SER A 415 6.33 -5.13 -47.18
CA SER A 415 5.05 -5.73 -46.79
C SER A 415 4.45 -5.17 -45.49
N ASP A 416 5.21 -4.41 -44.68
CA ASP A 416 4.79 -3.98 -43.33
C ASP A 416 4.70 -2.46 -43.15
N MET A 417 4.70 -1.72 -44.27
CA MET A 417 4.42 -0.27 -44.30
C MET A 417 3.00 0.00 -43.81
N CYS A 418 2.86 0.34 -42.54
CA CYS A 418 1.58 0.70 -41.96
C CYS A 418 1.55 2.19 -41.64
N SER A 419 0.67 2.91 -42.32
CA SER A 419 0.37 4.32 -42.05
C SER A 419 -0.59 4.52 -40.87
N LEU A 420 -0.89 3.45 -40.11
CA LEU A 420 -1.84 3.45 -39.00
C LEU A 420 -1.15 3.03 -37.70
N TRP A 421 -1.67 3.54 -36.58
CA TRP A 421 -1.32 3.07 -35.25
C TRP A 421 -1.74 1.61 -35.07
N LYS A 422 -0.84 0.78 -34.56
CA LYS A 422 -1.08 -0.66 -34.30
C LYS A 422 -1.08 -0.94 -32.80
N GLU A 423 -1.93 -1.87 -32.35
CA GLU A 423 -1.81 -2.45 -31.01
C GLU A 423 -0.63 -3.41 -30.99
N LYS A 424 0.44 -3.02 -30.28
CA LYS A 424 1.64 -3.85 -30.15
C LYS A 424 1.47 -4.93 -29.08
N ALA A 425 0.82 -4.57 -27.98
CA ALA A 425 0.52 -5.50 -26.91
C ALA A 425 -0.74 -5.04 -26.18
N ARG A 426 -1.58 -6.00 -25.80
CA ARG A 426 -2.69 -5.79 -24.86
C ARG A 426 -2.37 -6.62 -23.62
N LEU A 427 -2.30 -5.93 -22.50
CA LEU A 427 -2.03 -6.45 -21.17
C LEU A 427 -3.28 -6.27 -20.31
N GLY A 428 -3.30 -7.00 -19.19
CA GLY A 428 -4.39 -6.96 -18.24
C GLY A 428 -5.43 -8.05 -18.49
N HIS A 429 -5.85 -8.67 -17.39
CA HIS A 429 -7.17 -9.25 -17.12
C HIS A 429 -7.10 -9.71 -15.65
N PHE A 430 -7.81 -9.01 -14.75
CA PHE A 430 -7.79 -9.30 -13.30
C PHE A 430 -9.16 -9.82 -12.87
N GLY A 431 -9.39 -11.10 -13.16
CA GLY A 431 -10.65 -11.89 -13.15
C GLY A 431 -12.00 -11.14 -13.08
N ASP A 432 -13.03 -11.74 -12.50
CA ASP A 432 -14.38 -11.15 -12.48
C ASP A 432 -14.61 -10.20 -11.29
N THR A 433 -13.83 -10.32 -10.20
CA THR A 433 -14.12 -9.64 -8.91
C THR A 433 -13.31 -8.37 -8.66
N GLY A 434 -12.32 -8.06 -9.51
CA GLY A 434 -11.51 -6.84 -9.44
C GLY A 434 -12.27 -5.59 -9.96
N LEU A 435 -12.13 -4.44 -9.30
CA LEU A 435 -12.50 -3.14 -9.91
C LEU A 435 -11.33 -2.62 -10.76
N SER A 436 -11.67 -2.09 -11.93
CA SER A 436 -10.96 -1.26 -12.93
C SER A 436 -9.51 -0.73 -12.67
N LEU A 437 -8.81 -0.36 -13.75
CA LEU A 437 -7.51 0.36 -13.75
C LEU A 437 -7.70 1.89 -13.68
N MET A 438 -6.87 2.57 -12.89
CA MET A 438 -7.01 4.00 -12.57
C MET A 438 -5.98 4.92 -13.25
N ASP A 439 -4.72 4.49 -13.35
CA ASP A 439 -3.65 5.21 -14.06
C ASP A 439 -2.54 4.23 -14.45
N CYS A 440 -1.79 4.55 -15.49
CA CYS A 440 -0.70 3.73 -16.02
C CYS A 440 0.56 4.57 -16.23
N HIS A 441 1.74 3.97 -16.14
CA HIS A 441 3.02 4.66 -16.30
C HIS A 441 4.09 3.75 -16.89
N TRP A 442 5.01 4.35 -17.66
CA TRP A 442 6.23 3.71 -18.12
C TRP A 442 7.32 3.79 -17.07
N PHE A 443 8.22 2.80 -17.06
CA PHE A 443 9.51 2.98 -16.42
C PHE A 443 10.39 3.89 -17.31
N PRO A 444 11.00 4.96 -16.76
CA PRO A 444 11.67 5.98 -17.60
C PRO A 444 12.93 5.52 -18.34
N ASN A 445 13.56 4.41 -17.95
CA ASN A 445 14.89 4.03 -18.46
C ASN A 445 14.85 3.36 -19.84
N ASP A 446 14.09 2.27 -20.00
CA ASP A 446 14.30 1.36 -21.13
C ASP A 446 13.04 1.05 -21.95
N GLY A 447 11.86 1.57 -21.55
CA GLY A 447 10.58 1.27 -22.22
C GLY A 447 10.22 -0.22 -22.29
N HIS A 448 10.87 -1.05 -21.48
CA HIS A 448 10.65 -2.49 -21.36
C HIS A 448 9.81 -2.85 -20.13
N LYS A 449 9.40 -1.86 -19.33
CA LYS A 449 8.60 -2.08 -18.13
C LYS A 449 7.48 -1.05 -18.06
N VAL A 450 6.32 -1.50 -17.63
CA VAL A 450 5.14 -0.67 -17.39
C VAL A 450 4.52 -1.06 -16.05
N PHE A 451 3.89 -0.11 -15.38
CA PHE A 451 3.07 -0.42 -14.22
C PHE A 451 1.71 0.25 -14.31
N VAL A 452 0.75 -0.33 -13.61
CA VAL A 452 -0.61 0.19 -13.50
C VAL A 452 -1.04 0.22 -12.05
N HIS A 453 -1.78 1.25 -11.69
CA HIS A 453 -2.48 1.37 -10.42
C HIS A 453 -3.92 0.89 -10.63
N ALA A 454 -4.33 -0.14 -9.88
CA ALA A 454 -5.69 -0.68 -9.88
C ALA A 454 -6.57 0.00 -8.82
N PHE A 455 -7.88 0.01 -9.05
CA PHE A 455 -8.83 0.61 -8.11
C PHE A 455 -8.73 0.00 -6.71
N GLN A 456 -8.29 -1.24 -6.51
CA GLN A 456 -8.14 -1.83 -5.16
C GLN A 456 -6.83 -1.47 -4.46
N GLY A 457 -6.11 -0.47 -4.96
CA GLY A 457 -4.88 0.05 -4.35
C GLY A 457 -3.64 -0.80 -4.59
N SER A 458 -3.70 -1.80 -5.47
CA SER A 458 -2.54 -2.58 -5.90
C SER A 458 -1.84 -1.91 -7.09
N ILE A 459 -0.53 -2.12 -7.17
CA ILE A 459 0.30 -1.70 -8.30
C ILE A 459 0.85 -2.94 -8.96
N SER A 460 0.40 -3.21 -10.18
CA SER A 460 0.86 -4.34 -10.98
C SER A 460 1.92 -3.88 -11.97
N VAL A 461 2.96 -4.69 -12.16
CA VAL A 461 4.11 -4.39 -13.02
C VAL A 461 4.21 -5.47 -14.09
N TRP A 462 4.52 -5.08 -15.33
CA TRP A 462 4.87 -6.00 -16.41
C TRP A 462 6.23 -5.66 -16.98
N CYS A 463 7.00 -6.70 -17.28
CA CYS A 463 8.33 -6.63 -17.87
C CYS A 463 8.32 -7.33 -19.22
N ARG A 464 8.89 -6.69 -20.24
CA ARG A 464 9.13 -7.28 -21.56
C ARG A 464 10.33 -8.22 -21.48
N SER A 465 10.13 -9.44 -21.97
CA SER A 465 11.16 -10.46 -22.14
C SER A 465 11.93 -10.28 -23.45
N ASP A 466 13.08 -10.96 -23.57
CA ASP A 466 13.94 -10.96 -24.77
C ASP A 466 13.23 -11.43 -26.05
N LYS A 467 12.15 -12.21 -25.90
CA LYS A 467 11.32 -12.73 -27.01
C LYS A 467 10.09 -11.87 -27.29
N ASP A 468 10.06 -10.63 -26.79
CA ASP A 468 8.95 -9.67 -26.94
C ASP A 468 7.63 -10.03 -26.23
N PHE A 469 7.61 -11.06 -25.37
CA PHE A 469 6.47 -11.31 -24.49
C PHE A 469 6.52 -10.44 -23.25
N TRP A 470 5.35 -10.02 -22.76
CA TRP A 470 5.23 -9.29 -21.49
C TRP A 470 4.86 -10.26 -20.37
N LEU A 471 5.66 -10.26 -19.30
CA LEU A 471 5.46 -11.11 -18.14
C LEU A 471 5.13 -10.25 -16.92
N PRO A 472 4.16 -10.64 -16.08
CA PRO A 472 3.87 -9.94 -14.83
C PRO A 472 5.03 -10.11 -13.83
N ALA A 473 5.29 -9.08 -13.05
CA ALA A 473 6.23 -9.08 -11.93
C ALA A 473 5.48 -8.99 -10.59
N LEU A 474 6.22 -9.05 -9.47
CA LEU A 474 5.61 -8.99 -8.14
C LEU A 474 4.91 -7.63 -7.94
N PRO A 475 3.62 -7.62 -7.57
CA PRO A 475 2.88 -6.40 -7.34
C PRO A 475 3.28 -5.75 -6.01
N LEU A 476 3.07 -4.44 -5.91
CA LEU A 476 3.02 -3.76 -4.62
C LEU A 476 1.56 -3.77 -4.13
N THR A 477 1.34 -4.30 -2.93
CA THR A 477 -0.01 -4.48 -2.37
C THR A 477 -0.11 -4.01 -0.92
N GLY A 478 -1.33 -3.64 -0.55
CA GLY A 478 -1.75 -3.40 0.83
C GLY A 478 -3.22 -3.02 0.91
N HIS A 479 -3.72 -2.92 2.12
CA HIS A 479 -5.12 -2.54 2.35
C HIS A 479 -5.34 -1.08 1.97
N VAL A 480 -6.51 -0.79 1.39
CA VAL A 480 -6.92 0.61 1.13
C VAL A 480 -7.80 1.16 2.26
N GLY A 481 -8.60 0.29 2.87
CA GLY A 481 -9.38 0.62 4.05
C GLY A 481 -8.64 0.37 5.36
N PRO A 482 -9.17 0.85 6.49
CA PRO A 482 -8.69 0.52 7.84
C PRO A 482 -8.38 -0.96 8.04
N VAL A 483 -7.24 -1.27 8.64
CA VAL A 483 -6.89 -2.65 9.04
C VAL A 483 -7.42 -2.90 10.44
N ALA A 484 -8.45 -3.72 10.54
CA ALA A 484 -9.23 -3.94 11.76
C ALA A 484 -8.48 -4.74 12.81
N ASP A 485 -7.83 -5.83 12.38
CA ASP A 485 -7.17 -6.79 13.26
C ASP A 485 -5.99 -7.48 12.55
N LEU A 486 -5.05 -8.01 13.34
CA LEU A 486 -3.91 -8.77 12.85
C LEU A 486 -3.66 -9.98 13.75
N SER A 487 -3.10 -11.04 13.17
CA SER A 487 -2.77 -12.26 13.90
C SER A 487 -1.56 -12.94 13.29
N TRP A 488 -0.52 -13.14 14.11
CA TRP A 488 0.62 -13.95 13.73
C TRP A 488 0.23 -15.43 13.63
N MET A 489 0.93 -16.17 12.79
CA MET A 489 0.81 -17.63 12.70
C MET A 489 1.03 -18.27 14.09
N SER A 490 0.04 -19.03 14.55
CA SER A 490 0.15 -19.84 15.76
C SER A 490 1.08 -21.04 15.54
N THR A 491 1.93 -21.37 16.51
CA THR A 491 2.82 -22.55 16.43
C THR A 491 2.05 -23.84 16.69
N PHE A 492 2.56 -24.98 16.21
CA PHE A 492 1.94 -26.28 16.46
C PHE A 492 1.90 -26.58 17.99
N PRO A 493 0.73 -27.01 18.54
CA PRO A 493 0.55 -27.19 19.98
C PRO A 493 1.51 -28.19 20.66
N GLU A 494 2.08 -29.14 19.92
CA GLU A 494 2.71 -30.34 20.51
C GLU A 494 4.24 -30.40 20.47
N GLU A 495 4.96 -29.44 19.87
CA GLU A 495 6.39 -29.65 19.60
C GLU A 495 7.33 -28.57 20.16
N ASN A 496 8.36 -29.04 20.89
CA ASN A 496 9.55 -28.29 21.26
C ASN A 496 10.55 -28.35 20.10
N PHE A 497 10.53 -27.33 19.24
CA PHE A 497 11.43 -27.21 18.10
C PHE A 497 12.86 -26.90 18.56
N LYS A 498 13.86 -27.30 17.76
CA LYS A 498 15.22 -26.75 17.85
C LYS A 498 15.23 -25.35 17.23
N ASP A 499 15.93 -24.42 17.88
CA ASP A 499 15.76 -22.97 17.79
C ASP A 499 16.19 -22.27 16.47
N ASP A 500 16.69 -22.99 15.46
CA ASP A 500 17.38 -22.35 14.32
C ASP A 500 16.50 -22.03 13.09
N ASP A 501 15.28 -22.55 12.98
CA ASP A 501 14.42 -22.33 11.80
C ASP A 501 13.19 -21.46 12.12
N SER A 502 13.31 -20.13 11.96
CA SER A 502 12.18 -19.21 12.13
C SER A 502 11.32 -19.13 10.86
N TYR A 503 10.15 -19.78 10.88
CA TYR A 503 9.08 -19.55 9.90
C TYR A 503 7.90 -18.88 10.57
N THR A 504 7.33 -17.88 9.92
CA THR A 504 6.15 -17.18 10.39
C THR A 504 5.49 -16.43 9.24
N TYR A 505 4.19 -16.24 9.33
CA TYR A 505 3.46 -15.31 8.50
C TYR A 505 2.53 -14.47 9.38
N LEU A 506 2.11 -13.33 8.85
CA LEU A 506 1.17 -12.42 9.49
C LEU A 506 -0.13 -12.41 8.67
N LEU A 507 -1.26 -12.65 9.33
CA LEU A 507 -2.58 -12.42 8.78
C LEU A 507 -3.09 -11.04 9.19
N THR A 508 -3.73 -10.36 8.25
CA THR A 508 -4.33 -9.03 8.44
C THR A 508 -5.73 -9.02 7.85
N ALA A 509 -6.65 -8.35 8.53
CA ALA A 509 -8.06 -8.24 8.14
C ALA A 509 -8.44 -6.78 7.98
N GLY A 510 -8.97 -6.41 6.81
CA GLY A 510 -9.25 -5.03 6.45
C GLY A 510 -10.72 -4.73 6.16
N PHE A 511 -11.07 -3.46 6.31
CA PHE A 511 -12.36 -2.91 5.87
C PHE A 511 -12.46 -2.81 4.34
N ASP A 512 -11.37 -3.12 3.62
CA ASP A 512 -11.40 -3.38 2.17
C ASP A 512 -11.93 -4.79 1.83
N GLN A 513 -12.57 -5.46 2.80
CA GLN A 513 -13.22 -6.76 2.64
C GLN A 513 -12.24 -7.91 2.35
N THR A 514 -10.96 -7.72 2.65
CA THR A 514 -9.92 -8.73 2.41
C THR A 514 -9.27 -9.23 3.69
N VAL A 515 -8.84 -10.49 3.65
CA VAL A 515 -7.81 -11.04 4.53
C VAL A 515 -6.56 -11.26 3.72
N ARG A 516 -5.43 -10.73 4.19
CA ARG A 516 -4.13 -10.83 3.51
C ARG A 516 -3.13 -11.59 4.38
N LEU A 517 -2.24 -12.32 3.73
CA LEU A 517 -1.19 -13.10 4.36
C LEU A 517 0.18 -12.58 3.90
N HIS A 518 0.94 -12.04 4.85
CA HIS A 518 2.28 -11.50 4.62
C HIS A 518 3.33 -12.49 5.12
N ALA A 519 4.28 -12.85 4.27
CA ALA A 519 5.35 -13.78 4.60
C ALA A 519 6.72 -13.18 4.28
N CYS A 520 7.75 -13.75 4.90
CA CYS A 520 9.14 -13.34 4.73
C CYS A 520 9.95 -14.43 4.05
N GLN A 521 10.67 -14.08 2.98
CA GLN A 521 11.73 -14.93 2.44
C GLN A 521 12.98 -14.78 3.31
N PRO A 522 13.43 -15.84 4.00
CA PRO A 522 14.65 -15.79 4.79
C PRO A 522 15.88 -15.67 3.88
N ASN A 523 16.93 -15.00 4.37
CA ASN A 523 18.18 -14.87 3.62
C ASN A 523 18.89 -16.22 3.52
N THR A 524 19.16 -16.70 2.29
CA THR A 524 19.75 -18.03 2.04
C THR A 524 21.26 -17.98 1.74
N SER A 525 21.89 -16.81 1.63
CA SER A 525 23.33 -16.72 1.37
C SER A 525 24.12 -16.71 2.69
N ASN A 526 24.79 -17.82 2.99
CA ASN A 526 25.72 -17.98 4.11
C ASN A 526 27.08 -17.27 3.90
N GLU A 527 27.21 -16.41 2.89
CA GLU A 527 28.44 -15.65 2.68
C GLU A 527 28.34 -14.33 3.43
N GLU A 528 29.25 -14.11 4.39
CA GLU A 528 29.33 -12.95 5.30
C GLU A 528 29.61 -11.59 4.59
N LYS A 529 29.20 -11.43 3.33
CA LYS A 529 29.37 -10.19 2.58
C LYS A 529 28.05 -9.77 1.96
N GLU A 530 27.60 -8.61 2.43
CA GLU A 530 26.48 -7.76 1.97
C GLU A 530 25.13 -7.91 2.68
N LEU A 531 24.62 -6.74 3.12
CA LEU A 531 23.38 -6.50 3.84
C LEU A 531 22.13 -6.84 3.00
N ILE A 532 21.94 -8.10 2.61
CA ILE A 532 20.70 -8.49 1.94
C ILE A 532 19.58 -8.54 2.99
N GLN A 533 18.78 -7.48 2.99
CA GLN A 533 17.61 -7.25 3.82
C GLN A 533 16.55 -8.35 3.60
N GLU A 534 16.01 -8.89 4.69
CA GLU A 534 14.85 -9.79 4.69
C GLU A 534 13.74 -9.29 3.76
N PHE A 535 13.14 -10.18 2.98
CA PHE A 535 12.16 -9.79 1.98
C PHE A 535 10.74 -10.20 2.37
N TRP A 536 9.94 -9.21 2.72
CA TRP A 536 8.51 -9.37 3.02
C TRP A 536 7.63 -9.01 1.82
N PHE A 537 6.58 -9.81 1.60
CA PHE A 537 5.57 -9.58 0.56
C PHE A 537 4.24 -10.27 0.92
N GLU A 538 3.16 -9.91 0.22
CA GLU A 538 1.87 -10.62 0.31
C GLU A 538 1.99 -11.94 -0.45
N LEU A 539 1.91 -13.06 0.26
CA LEU A 539 2.03 -14.40 -0.32
C LEU A 539 0.66 -14.96 -0.77
N ALA A 540 -0.40 -14.57 -0.07
CA ALA A 540 -1.76 -15.01 -0.36
C ALA A 540 -2.80 -13.99 0.11
N ARG A 541 -3.98 -14.03 -0.50
CA ARG A 541 -5.20 -13.36 -0.04
C ARG A 541 -6.24 -14.43 0.30
N PRO A 542 -6.18 -15.04 1.51
CA PRO A 542 -7.02 -16.17 1.87
C PRO A 542 -8.53 -15.93 1.74
N GLN A 543 -8.98 -14.69 1.89
CA GLN A 543 -10.39 -14.33 1.82
C GLN A 543 -10.56 -12.99 1.11
N ILE A 544 -11.48 -12.97 0.15
CA ILE A 544 -12.11 -11.78 -0.40
C ILE A 544 -13.59 -11.94 -0.08
N HIS A 545 -14.18 -10.94 0.56
CA HIS A 545 -15.54 -10.99 1.05
C HIS A 545 -16.35 -9.81 0.49
N GLY A 546 -17.64 -9.76 0.79
CA GLY A 546 -18.52 -8.62 0.49
C GLY A 546 -18.83 -7.73 1.69
N TYR A 547 -18.27 -8.04 2.87
CA TYR A 547 -18.43 -7.28 4.11
C TYR A 547 -17.07 -6.86 4.66
N ASP A 548 -17.04 -5.75 5.40
CA ASP A 548 -15.84 -5.25 6.05
C ASP A 548 -15.37 -6.24 7.12
N MET A 549 -14.07 -6.55 7.17
CA MET A 549 -13.53 -7.53 8.12
C MET A 549 -13.22 -6.87 9.47
N ASN A 550 -13.69 -7.47 10.56
CA ASN A 550 -13.60 -6.92 11.92
C ASN A 550 -12.55 -7.60 12.79
N ALA A 551 -12.45 -8.92 12.71
CA ALA A 551 -11.61 -9.71 13.60
C ALA A 551 -11.00 -10.91 12.87
N ILE A 552 -9.78 -11.27 13.28
CA ILE A 552 -9.06 -12.43 12.75
C ILE A 552 -8.23 -13.07 13.84
N ALA A 553 -8.12 -14.40 13.82
CA ALA A 553 -7.20 -15.10 14.69
C ALA A 553 -6.70 -16.40 14.05
N SER A 554 -5.38 -16.60 14.05
CA SER A 554 -4.74 -17.85 13.62
C SER A 554 -4.94 -18.92 14.69
N ILE A 555 -5.46 -20.07 14.29
CA ILE A 555 -5.64 -21.22 15.18
C ILE A 555 -4.44 -22.14 15.13
N SER A 556 -3.94 -22.38 13.93
CA SER A 556 -2.74 -23.15 13.66
C SER A 556 -2.11 -22.64 12.36
N PRO A 557 -0.96 -23.19 11.94
CA PRO A 557 -0.36 -22.84 10.65
C PRO A 557 -1.24 -23.15 9.42
N ILE A 558 -2.33 -23.89 9.61
CA ILE A 558 -3.22 -24.35 8.52
C ILE A 558 -4.67 -23.92 8.71
N PHE A 559 -5.06 -23.40 9.88
CA PHE A 559 -6.42 -22.93 10.17
C PHE A 559 -6.41 -21.51 10.74
N TYR A 560 -7.37 -20.71 10.30
CA TYR A 560 -7.68 -19.44 10.94
C TYR A 560 -9.19 -19.25 11.01
N VAL A 561 -9.60 -18.32 11.88
CA VAL A 561 -10.97 -17.81 11.96
C VAL A 561 -10.99 -16.32 11.66
N SER A 562 -12.04 -15.90 10.96
CA SER A 562 -12.31 -14.49 10.70
C SER A 562 -13.78 -14.18 10.90
N ALA A 563 -14.06 -12.90 11.14
CA ALA A 563 -15.42 -12.38 11.15
C ALA A 563 -15.43 -10.95 10.62
N GLY A 564 -16.48 -10.61 9.88
CA GLY A 564 -16.72 -9.26 9.38
C GLY A 564 -17.91 -8.59 10.02
N ASP A 565 -18.49 -7.61 9.32
CA ASP A 565 -19.81 -7.01 9.57
C ASP A 565 -20.95 -8.00 9.27
N GLU A 566 -20.80 -9.19 9.84
CA GLU A 566 -21.76 -10.26 9.84
C GLU A 566 -21.86 -10.86 11.24
N LYS A 567 -22.96 -11.56 11.48
CA LYS A 567 -23.26 -12.21 12.76
C LYS A 567 -22.59 -13.58 12.92
N VAL A 568 -21.69 -13.93 12.01
CA VAL A 568 -21.16 -15.28 11.81
C VAL A 568 -19.64 -15.25 11.88
N VAL A 569 -19.06 -16.20 12.62
CA VAL A 569 -17.62 -16.47 12.55
C VAL A 569 -17.39 -17.53 11.48
N ARG A 570 -16.38 -17.36 10.64
CA ARG A 570 -16.00 -18.33 9.62
C ARG A 570 -14.67 -18.98 9.96
N VAL A 571 -14.57 -20.27 9.68
CA VAL A 571 -13.36 -21.08 9.85
C VAL A 571 -12.84 -21.43 8.46
N PHE A 572 -11.56 -21.17 8.22
CA PHE A 572 -10.89 -21.44 6.96
C PHE A 572 -9.73 -22.41 7.16
N THR A 573 -9.48 -23.24 6.15
CA THR A 573 -8.31 -24.12 6.07
C THR A 573 -7.42 -23.75 4.90
N THR A 574 -6.15 -24.13 4.94
CA THR A 574 -5.20 -23.85 3.86
C THR A 574 -5.37 -24.78 2.66
N THR A 575 -4.65 -24.49 1.57
CA THR A 575 -4.65 -25.28 0.33
C THR A 575 -3.30 -25.93 0.08
N LYS A 576 -3.27 -27.03 -0.70
CA LYS A 576 -2.02 -27.68 -1.12
C LYS A 576 -1.15 -26.72 -1.93
N ASP A 577 -1.75 -25.88 -2.77
CA ASP A 577 -1.02 -24.89 -3.58
C ASP A 577 -0.31 -23.84 -2.72
N PHE A 578 -0.98 -23.35 -1.68
CA PHE A 578 -0.37 -22.46 -0.69
C PHE A 578 0.78 -23.15 0.04
N LEU A 579 0.56 -24.35 0.57
CA LEU A 579 1.59 -25.08 1.32
C LEU A 579 2.83 -25.38 0.47
N ASN A 580 2.65 -25.71 -0.81
CA ASN A 580 3.76 -25.89 -1.75
C ASN A 580 4.54 -24.59 -1.96
N SER A 581 3.84 -23.46 -2.11
CA SER A 581 4.46 -22.13 -2.26
C SER A 581 5.21 -21.72 -0.99
N PHE A 582 4.60 -21.92 0.17
CA PHE A 582 5.18 -21.67 1.48
C PHE A 582 6.40 -22.55 1.76
N LYS A 583 6.34 -23.84 1.40
CA LYS A 583 7.46 -24.78 1.49
C LYS A 583 8.68 -24.31 0.68
N LYS A 584 8.44 -23.86 -0.55
CA LYS A 584 9.50 -23.36 -1.45
C LYS A 584 10.16 -22.09 -0.91
N LEU A 585 9.43 -21.26 -0.17
CA LEU A 585 9.93 -20.00 0.39
C LEU A 585 11.03 -20.23 1.43
N TYR A 586 10.81 -21.14 2.38
CA TYR A 586 11.71 -21.30 3.53
C TYR A 586 12.88 -22.26 3.28
N LYS A 587 12.83 -23.14 2.27
CA LYS A 587 13.87 -24.11 1.84
C LYS A 587 14.54 -24.96 2.95
N SER A 588 14.15 -24.81 4.22
CA SER A 588 14.73 -25.55 5.34
C SER A 588 14.23 -27.00 5.34
N PRO A 589 15.14 -27.99 5.45
CA PRO A 589 14.77 -29.41 5.44
C PRO A 589 13.79 -29.79 6.56
N SER A 590 13.91 -29.15 7.73
CA SER A 590 13.06 -29.43 8.90
C SER A 590 11.61 -29.03 8.63
N ILE A 591 11.39 -27.81 8.12
CA ILE A 591 10.09 -27.26 7.74
C ILE A 591 9.49 -28.07 6.60
N CYS A 592 10.30 -28.36 5.57
CA CYS A 592 9.87 -29.13 4.40
C CYS A 592 9.32 -30.50 4.80
N SER A 593 10.02 -31.23 5.67
CA SER A 593 9.57 -32.56 6.12
C SER A 593 8.24 -32.54 6.87
N LYS A 594 7.93 -31.45 7.59
CA LYS A 594 6.66 -31.30 8.32
C LYS A 594 5.53 -30.91 7.40
N LEU A 595 5.78 -29.96 6.49
CA LEU A 595 4.84 -29.60 5.45
C LEU A 595 4.52 -30.83 4.58
N ASP A 596 5.46 -31.73 4.32
CA ASP A 596 5.22 -32.97 3.60
C ASP A 596 4.29 -33.94 4.34
N ARG A 597 4.37 -34.02 5.68
CA ARG A 597 3.42 -34.81 6.49
C ARG A 597 2.01 -34.24 6.40
N ILE A 598 1.90 -32.92 6.41
CA ILE A 598 0.62 -32.19 6.30
C ILE A 598 0.05 -32.36 4.88
N LEU A 599 0.88 -32.22 3.85
CA LEU A 599 0.51 -32.41 2.44
C LEU A 599 0.08 -33.85 2.12
N ALA A 600 0.61 -34.83 2.86
CA ALA A 600 0.19 -36.23 2.75
C ALA A 600 -1.23 -36.47 3.30
N ASP A 601 -1.80 -35.53 4.05
CA ASP A 601 -3.18 -35.62 4.50
C ASP A 601 -4.16 -35.39 3.33
N SER A 602 -5.00 -36.39 3.09
CA SER A 602 -6.06 -36.34 2.07
C SER A 602 -7.11 -35.26 2.33
N LEU A 603 -7.23 -34.77 3.57
CA LEU A 603 -8.23 -33.79 3.98
C LEU A 603 -7.92 -32.37 3.50
N ILE A 604 -6.68 -32.08 3.07
CA ILE A 604 -6.30 -30.75 2.60
C ILE A 604 -6.73 -30.57 1.13
N PRO A 605 -7.57 -29.55 0.85
CA PRO A 605 -8.04 -29.28 -0.50
C PRO A 605 -6.91 -28.78 -1.40
N THR A 606 -7.05 -29.02 -2.71
CA THR A 606 -6.05 -28.60 -3.70
C THR A 606 -6.01 -27.07 -3.83
N GLY A 607 -7.17 -26.45 -4.01
CA GLY A 607 -7.36 -24.99 -4.12
C GLY A 607 -8.74 -24.55 -3.65
N ALA A 608 -9.01 -23.25 -3.71
CA ALA A 608 -10.33 -22.69 -3.47
C ALA A 608 -10.68 -21.60 -4.48
N VAL A 609 -11.98 -21.48 -4.75
CA VAL A 609 -12.54 -20.46 -5.63
C VAL A 609 -13.76 -19.85 -4.95
N GLN A 610 -13.93 -18.54 -5.12
CA GLN A 610 -15.14 -17.86 -4.71
C GLN A 610 -16.15 -17.85 -5.87
N PRO A 611 -17.35 -18.43 -5.71
CA PRO A 611 -18.37 -18.41 -6.76
C PRO A 611 -18.91 -16.98 -6.97
N PRO A 612 -19.28 -16.56 -8.20
CA PRO A 612 -19.70 -15.18 -8.50
C PRO A 612 -20.86 -14.65 -7.65
N LEU A 613 -21.78 -15.52 -7.24
CA LEU A 613 -22.97 -15.17 -6.45
C LEU A 613 -22.85 -15.56 -4.97
N GLY A 614 -21.72 -16.11 -4.53
CA GLY A 614 -21.55 -16.63 -3.18
C GLY A 614 -20.50 -15.89 -2.35
N LEU A 615 -20.77 -15.78 -1.06
CA LEU A 615 -19.91 -15.13 -0.05
C LEU A 615 -18.98 -16.11 0.67
N SER A 616 -18.83 -17.32 0.14
CA SER A 616 -18.07 -18.41 0.77
C SER A 616 -17.15 -19.06 -0.24
N ASN A 617 -15.88 -19.16 0.13
CA ASN A 617 -14.87 -19.86 -0.66
C ASN A 617 -15.17 -21.35 -0.66
N GLN A 618 -15.31 -21.92 -1.85
CA GLN A 618 -15.58 -23.34 -2.04
C GLN A 618 -14.30 -24.08 -2.43
N ILE A 619 -14.25 -25.36 -2.06
CA ILE A 619 -13.15 -26.25 -2.42
C ILE A 619 -13.19 -26.53 -3.92
N VAL A 620 -12.06 -26.36 -4.60
CA VAL A 620 -11.89 -26.87 -5.97
C VAL A 620 -11.66 -28.37 -5.88
N SER A 621 -12.58 -29.18 -6.39
CA SER A 621 -12.39 -30.62 -6.49
C SER A 621 -11.47 -30.94 -7.68
N SER A 622 -10.42 -31.73 -7.46
CA SER A 622 -9.68 -32.34 -8.56
C SER A 622 -10.63 -33.25 -9.35
N PRO A 623 -10.56 -33.31 -10.69
CA PRO A 623 -11.33 -34.27 -11.46
C PRO A 623 -10.95 -35.68 -10.97
N SER A 624 -11.87 -36.32 -10.24
CA SER A 624 -11.69 -37.71 -9.84
C SER A 624 -11.61 -38.56 -11.09
N ASN A 625 -10.55 -39.36 -11.22
CA ASN A 625 -10.56 -40.54 -12.07
C ASN A 625 -11.82 -41.34 -11.74
N SER A 626 -12.82 -41.28 -12.61
CA SER A 626 -14.08 -42.00 -12.46
C SER A 626 -13.80 -43.50 -12.50
N ASN A 627 -13.78 -44.15 -11.34
CA ASN A 627 -13.91 -45.60 -11.23
C ASN A 627 -14.32 -46.11 -9.84
N ASP A 628 -15.07 -45.33 -9.06
CA ASP A 628 -15.76 -45.87 -7.88
C ASP A 628 -17.24 -45.46 -7.89
N ASN A 629 -18.05 -46.29 -8.56
CA ASN A 629 -19.47 -46.35 -8.34
C ASN A 629 -19.72 -46.94 -6.95
N ASN A 630 -20.31 -46.15 -6.02
CA ASN A 630 -21.32 -46.62 -5.07
C ASN A 630 -21.99 -45.46 -4.31
N VAL A 631 -23.15 -45.05 -4.85
CA VAL A 631 -24.45 -44.77 -4.18
C VAL A 631 -24.42 -44.23 -2.73
N ILE A 632 -24.94 -43.01 -2.53
CA ILE A 632 -26.14 -42.76 -1.69
C ILE A 632 -26.98 -41.63 -2.33
N GLU A 633 -28.23 -41.96 -2.59
CA GLU A 633 -29.30 -41.16 -3.17
C GLU A 633 -29.74 -39.99 -2.27
N ASN A 634 -30.14 -38.88 -2.90
CA ASN A 634 -31.34 -38.15 -2.48
C ASN A 634 -31.88 -37.34 -3.67
N HIS A 635 -32.93 -37.88 -4.29
CA HIS A 635 -33.81 -37.21 -5.23
C HIS A 635 -34.65 -36.13 -4.53
N ASN A 636 -34.81 -34.97 -5.15
CA ASN A 636 -36.12 -34.46 -5.62
C ASN A 636 -35.99 -33.10 -6.34
N ASN A 637 -36.06 -33.19 -7.68
CA ASN A 637 -36.77 -32.37 -8.68
C ASN A 637 -36.90 -30.84 -8.50
N ILE A 638 -36.45 -30.09 -9.51
CA ILE A 638 -37.29 -29.53 -10.59
C ILE A 638 -36.39 -29.16 -11.79
N GLU A 639 -36.93 -29.42 -12.97
CA GLU A 639 -36.36 -29.38 -14.32
C GLU A 639 -36.15 -27.95 -14.88
N ASP A 640 -35.51 -27.92 -16.06
CA ASP A 640 -35.51 -26.89 -17.09
C ASP A 640 -34.45 -25.77 -17.04
N ASN A 641 -33.31 -26.00 -17.69
CA ASN A 641 -33.10 -25.46 -19.05
C ASN A 641 -31.78 -25.95 -19.65
N SER A 642 -31.91 -26.82 -20.65
CA SER A 642 -30.93 -27.07 -21.69
C SER A 642 -30.76 -25.80 -22.54
N ASP A 643 -29.56 -25.22 -22.54
CA ASP A 643 -28.90 -24.64 -23.71
C ASP A 643 -27.71 -23.77 -23.27
N ARG A 644 -26.50 -24.35 -23.37
CA ARG A 644 -25.23 -23.70 -23.78
C ARG A 644 -24.07 -24.68 -23.53
N ASN A 645 -23.91 -25.62 -24.45
CA ASN A 645 -22.62 -26.27 -24.64
C ASN A 645 -21.69 -25.28 -25.33
N GLU A 646 -20.97 -24.47 -24.54
CA GLU A 646 -19.73 -23.85 -25.04
C GLU A 646 -18.61 -24.88 -24.94
N TYR A 647 -18.19 -25.33 -26.12
CA TYR A 647 -16.96 -26.08 -26.32
C TYR A 647 -15.77 -25.22 -25.86
N VAL A 648 -15.38 -25.36 -24.60
CA VAL A 648 -14.06 -24.89 -24.15
C VAL A 648 -13.04 -25.88 -24.72
N ASN A 649 -12.24 -25.42 -25.67
CA ASN A 649 -11.14 -26.19 -26.25
C ASN A 649 -10.19 -26.65 -25.14
N ASN A 650 -10.06 -27.95 -24.94
CA ASN A 650 -9.16 -28.53 -23.95
C ASN A 650 -7.69 -28.12 -24.15
N GLU A 651 -7.31 -27.69 -25.36
CA GLU A 651 -5.98 -27.15 -25.67
C GLU A 651 -5.71 -25.76 -25.06
N GLU A 652 -6.73 -24.91 -24.86
CA GLU A 652 -6.58 -23.61 -24.18
C GLU A 652 -6.45 -23.77 -22.66
N LYS A 653 -7.17 -24.74 -22.08
CA LYS A 653 -7.01 -25.12 -20.66
C LYS A 653 -5.64 -25.73 -20.37
N GLU A 654 -5.16 -26.63 -21.22
CA GLU A 654 -3.82 -27.21 -21.07
C GLU A 654 -2.69 -26.18 -21.29
N ASN A 655 -2.92 -25.13 -22.08
CA ASN A 655 -1.96 -24.03 -22.22
C ASN A 655 -2.01 -23.05 -21.04
N LEU A 656 -3.18 -22.80 -20.43
CA LEU A 656 -3.28 -22.07 -19.16
C LEU A 656 -2.56 -22.81 -18.01
N ASP A 657 -2.74 -24.13 -17.94
CA ASP A 657 -2.12 -24.98 -16.91
C ASP A 657 -0.61 -25.14 -17.11
N LYS A 658 -0.10 -25.01 -18.36
CA LYS A 658 1.35 -24.99 -18.67
C LYS A 658 2.03 -23.65 -18.37
N VAL A 659 1.27 -22.54 -18.33
CA VAL A 659 1.77 -21.22 -17.89
C VAL A 659 1.75 -21.12 -16.35
N CYS A 660 0.87 -21.87 -15.68
CA CYS A 660 0.76 -21.93 -14.23
C CYS A 660 1.75 -22.92 -13.59
N THR A 661 3.05 -22.59 -13.64
CA THR A 661 3.98 -23.31 -12.75
C THR A 661 3.85 -22.78 -11.32
N PRO A 662 3.79 -23.65 -10.28
CA PRO A 662 3.83 -23.24 -8.87
C PRO A 662 5.20 -22.67 -8.43
N ASN A 663 6.01 -22.15 -9.37
CA ASN A 663 7.40 -21.73 -9.18
C ASN A 663 7.59 -20.21 -9.04
N GLU A 664 6.57 -19.39 -9.28
CA GLU A 664 6.73 -17.94 -9.34
C GLU A 664 5.97 -17.24 -8.20
N LEU A 665 6.59 -16.16 -7.70
CA LEU A 665 5.99 -15.22 -6.73
C LEU A 665 4.57 -14.82 -7.20
N PRO A 666 3.62 -14.63 -6.26
CA PRO A 666 2.23 -14.40 -6.64
C PRO A 666 2.08 -13.05 -7.35
N THR A 667 1.45 -13.07 -8.52
CA THR A 667 1.00 -11.87 -9.24
C THR A 667 -0.31 -11.37 -8.63
N GLU A 668 -0.71 -10.12 -8.90
CA GLU A 668 -1.96 -9.58 -8.33
C GLU A 668 -3.20 -10.38 -8.77
N ASP A 669 -3.23 -10.85 -10.02
CA ASP A 669 -4.31 -11.71 -10.51
C ASP A 669 -4.40 -13.04 -9.72
N ARG A 670 -3.25 -13.67 -9.46
CA ARG A 670 -3.20 -14.88 -8.63
C ARG A 670 -3.61 -14.61 -7.18
N LEU A 671 -3.22 -13.47 -6.62
CA LEU A 671 -3.66 -13.08 -5.28
C LEU A 671 -5.19 -13.00 -5.22
N GLN A 672 -5.84 -12.46 -6.25
CA GLN A 672 -7.29 -12.30 -6.28
C GLN A 672 -8.07 -13.62 -6.39
N HIS A 673 -7.56 -14.62 -7.13
CA HIS A 673 -8.36 -15.81 -7.46
C HIS A 673 -7.75 -17.14 -7.05
N ALA A 674 -6.42 -17.28 -7.10
CA ALA A 674 -5.74 -18.57 -6.95
C ALA A 674 -5.20 -18.82 -5.53
N THR A 675 -5.13 -17.79 -4.68
CA THR A 675 -4.58 -17.89 -3.31
C THR A 675 -5.63 -17.89 -2.21
N LEU A 676 -6.91 -18.06 -2.58
CA LEU A 676 -8.03 -18.16 -1.65
C LEU A 676 -7.92 -19.43 -0.80
N TRP A 677 -8.43 -19.36 0.43
CA TRP A 677 -8.52 -20.49 1.35
C TRP A 677 -9.98 -20.94 1.46
N PRO A 678 -10.28 -22.25 1.42
CA PRO A 678 -11.66 -22.72 1.48
C PRO A 678 -12.27 -22.56 2.87
N GLU A 679 -13.55 -22.23 2.88
CA GLU A 679 -14.36 -22.13 4.10
C GLU A 679 -14.76 -23.55 4.56
N VAL A 680 -14.42 -23.88 5.80
CA VAL A 680 -14.74 -25.19 6.41
C VAL A 680 -16.05 -25.12 7.20
N LYS A 681 -16.30 -24.02 7.91
CA LYS A 681 -17.46 -23.90 8.81
C LYS A 681 -17.92 -22.45 9.01
N LYS A 682 -19.24 -22.29 9.10
CA LYS A 682 -19.92 -21.10 9.62
C LYS A 682 -20.42 -21.34 11.04
N LEU A 683 -20.06 -20.45 11.96
CA LEU A 683 -20.42 -20.54 13.37
C LEU A 683 -21.55 -19.55 13.67
N TYR A 684 -22.73 -20.09 13.96
CA TYR A 684 -23.93 -19.32 14.27
C TYR A 684 -24.22 -19.33 15.77
N GLY A 685 -24.42 -18.15 16.36
CA GLY A 685 -24.78 -18.06 17.78
C GLY A 685 -24.88 -16.64 18.31
N HIS A 686 -24.12 -15.69 17.75
CA HIS A 686 -24.21 -14.28 18.13
C HIS A 686 -25.41 -13.59 17.44
N PRO A 687 -26.11 -12.67 18.13
CA PRO A 687 -27.25 -11.94 17.56
C PRO A 687 -26.86 -10.71 16.73
N TYR A 688 -25.62 -10.24 16.88
CA TYR A 688 -25.05 -9.06 16.22
C TYR A 688 -23.65 -9.37 15.67
N GLU A 689 -23.08 -8.37 15.00
CA GLU A 689 -21.77 -8.45 14.34
C GLU A 689 -20.66 -8.80 15.33
N ILE A 690 -19.72 -9.64 14.90
CA ILE A 690 -18.59 -10.04 15.74
C ILE A 690 -17.60 -8.89 15.83
N TYR A 691 -17.21 -8.54 17.06
CA TYR A 691 -16.28 -7.44 17.33
C TYR A 691 -14.85 -7.93 17.56
N CYS A 692 -14.67 -9.06 18.25
CA CYS A 692 -13.34 -9.61 18.52
C CYS A 692 -13.33 -11.13 18.63
N LEU A 693 -12.17 -11.70 18.31
CA LEU A 693 -11.86 -13.13 18.37
C LEU A 693 -10.57 -13.34 19.18
N ALA A 694 -10.45 -14.49 19.84
CA ALA A 694 -9.21 -14.94 20.46
C ALA A 694 -9.12 -16.46 20.45
N VAL A 695 -7.95 -17.01 20.12
CA VAL A 695 -7.75 -18.46 20.05
C VAL A 695 -6.95 -18.94 21.27
N HIS A 696 -7.37 -20.07 21.83
CA HIS A 696 -6.67 -20.72 22.92
C HIS A 696 -5.29 -21.22 22.47
N PRO A 697 -4.20 -20.99 23.22
CA PRO A 697 -2.83 -21.26 22.76
C PRO A 697 -2.47 -22.75 22.61
N ARG A 698 -3.24 -23.66 23.23
CA ARG A 698 -2.94 -25.10 23.30
C ARG A 698 -4.06 -26.03 22.88
N GLN A 699 -5.27 -25.51 22.73
CA GLN A 699 -6.48 -26.32 22.50
C GLN A 699 -7.18 -25.76 21.29
N PHE A 700 -7.90 -26.60 20.56
CA PHE A 700 -8.66 -26.20 19.38
C PHE A 700 -9.98 -25.51 19.81
N LEU A 701 -9.84 -24.35 20.47
CA LEU A 701 -10.90 -23.59 21.12
C LEU A 701 -10.81 -22.11 20.72
N VAL A 702 -11.94 -21.51 20.34
CA VAL A 702 -12.03 -20.11 19.90
C VAL A 702 -13.02 -19.35 20.78
N ALA A 703 -12.61 -18.20 21.29
CA ALA A 703 -13.48 -17.26 21.98
C ALA A 703 -13.92 -16.15 21.01
N SER A 704 -15.17 -15.72 21.12
CA SER A 704 -15.75 -14.67 20.29
C SER A 704 -16.71 -13.79 21.07
N ALA A 705 -16.77 -12.50 20.74
CA ALA A 705 -17.75 -11.57 21.29
C ALA A 705 -18.31 -10.64 20.19
N CYS A 706 -19.57 -10.24 20.34
CA CYS A 706 -20.26 -9.38 19.39
C CYS A 706 -20.46 -7.95 19.88
N THR A 707 -20.86 -7.07 18.96
CA THR A 707 -21.35 -5.73 19.26
C THR A 707 -22.60 -5.82 20.12
N ALA A 708 -22.57 -5.13 21.27
CA ALA A 708 -23.63 -5.20 22.25
C ALA A 708 -23.88 -3.84 22.90
N SER A 709 -25.16 -3.45 22.94
CA SER A 709 -25.70 -2.30 23.66
C SER A 709 -26.47 -2.69 24.93
N LYS A 710 -26.71 -3.99 25.13
CA LYS A 710 -27.43 -4.56 26.27
C LYS A 710 -26.68 -5.77 26.84
N PRO A 711 -26.81 -6.05 28.16
CA PRO A 711 -26.13 -7.16 28.82
C PRO A 711 -26.53 -8.54 28.29
N GLU A 712 -27.77 -8.69 27.81
CA GLU A 712 -28.28 -9.95 27.22
C GLU A 712 -27.45 -10.42 26.01
N TYR A 713 -26.83 -9.49 25.28
CA TYR A 713 -26.05 -9.78 24.07
C TYR A 713 -24.54 -9.76 24.31
N ALA A 714 -24.06 -9.16 25.41
CA ALA A 714 -22.63 -8.98 25.70
C ALA A 714 -21.95 -10.25 26.26
N HIS A 715 -22.36 -11.43 25.79
CA HIS A 715 -21.80 -12.71 26.20
C HIS A 715 -20.64 -13.14 25.29
N ILE A 716 -19.66 -13.82 25.88
CA ILE A 716 -18.54 -14.41 25.14
C ILE A 716 -18.91 -15.87 24.83
N ILE A 717 -18.76 -16.29 23.58
CA ILE A 717 -19.00 -17.69 23.17
C ILE A 717 -17.66 -18.39 22.98
N LEU A 718 -17.50 -19.55 23.62
CA LEU A 718 -16.40 -20.49 23.41
C LEU A 718 -16.84 -21.58 22.43
N TRP A 719 -16.15 -21.68 21.30
CA TRP A 719 -16.39 -22.66 20.23
C TRP A 719 -15.36 -23.78 20.28
N ASN A 720 -15.80 -25.03 20.31
CA ASN A 720 -14.91 -26.18 20.38
C ASN A 720 -14.75 -26.83 18.99
N GLY A 721 -13.57 -26.65 18.40
CA GLY A 721 -13.29 -27.20 17.07
C GLY A 721 -13.20 -28.73 17.04
N ASN A 722 -12.88 -29.40 18.16
CA ASN A 722 -12.85 -30.87 18.25
C ASN A 722 -14.26 -31.48 18.26
N SER A 723 -15.31 -30.70 18.58
CA SER A 723 -16.71 -31.14 18.54
C SER A 723 -17.50 -30.48 17.41
N ASN A 724 -16.89 -30.44 16.21
CA ASN A 724 -17.49 -29.86 14.99
C ASN A 724 -17.95 -28.39 15.21
N TRP A 725 -17.15 -27.64 15.97
CA TRP A 725 -17.39 -26.23 16.28
C TRP A 725 -18.69 -25.95 17.05
N CYS A 726 -19.16 -26.90 17.87
CA CYS A 726 -20.27 -26.66 18.78
C CYS A 726 -19.91 -25.60 19.85
N ILE A 727 -20.93 -24.92 20.38
CA ILE A 727 -20.78 -24.01 21.51
C ILE A 727 -20.47 -24.82 22.76
N HIS A 728 -19.25 -24.65 23.28
CA HIS A 728 -18.81 -25.26 24.53
C HIS A 728 -19.38 -24.53 25.74
N GLN A 729 -19.29 -23.19 25.76
CA GLN A 729 -19.74 -22.38 26.89
C GLN A 729 -20.12 -20.96 26.47
N ARG A 730 -21.08 -20.36 27.19
CA ARG A 730 -21.38 -18.92 27.13
C ARG A 730 -20.96 -18.25 28.44
N LEU A 731 -20.07 -17.26 28.37
CA LEU A 731 -19.58 -16.51 29.51
C LEU A 731 -20.32 -15.17 29.60
N GLN A 732 -21.08 -14.96 30.67
CA GLN A 732 -21.93 -13.78 30.86
C GLN A 732 -21.44 -12.93 32.03
N HIS A 733 -21.10 -11.67 31.75
CA HIS A 733 -20.72 -10.70 32.78
C HIS A 733 -20.87 -9.25 32.32
N HIS A 734 -20.32 -8.94 31.14
CA HIS A 734 -20.25 -7.57 30.62
C HIS A 734 -21.63 -6.99 30.27
N GLN A 735 -21.72 -5.66 30.32
CA GLN A 735 -22.97 -4.93 30.06
C GLN A 735 -23.04 -4.35 28.65
N LEU A 736 -21.88 -4.14 28.03
CA LEU A 736 -21.70 -3.57 26.70
C LEU A 736 -20.69 -4.41 25.92
N THR A 737 -20.42 -3.99 24.69
CA THR A 737 -19.48 -4.65 23.76
C THR A 737 -18.13 -4.93 24.42
N VAL A 738 -17.71 -6.20 24.36
CA VAL A 738 -16.35 -6.64 24.70
C VAL A 738 -15.42 -6.21 23.56
N THR A 739 -14.41 -5.41 23.88
CA THR A 739 -13.51 -4.77 22.90
C THR A 739 -12.30 -5.63 22.55
N GLN A 740 -11.78 -6.43 23.48
CA GLN A 740 -10.71 -7.38 23.22
C GLN A 740 -10.78 -8.58 24.17
N LEU A 741 -10.36 -9.73 23.65
CA LEU A 741 -10.19 -10.97 24.36
C LEU A 741 -8.71 -11.37 24.29
N ALA A 742 -8.15 -11.90 25.37
CA ALA A 742 -6.77 -12.38 25.39
C ALA A 742 -6.63 -13.60 26.31
N TRP A 743 -6.13 -14.70 25.77
CA TRP A 743 -5.79 -15.89 26.54
C TRP A 743 -4.43 -15.71 27.22
N SER A 744 -4.27 -16.22 28.44
CA SER A 744 -2.95 -16.45 29.02
C SER A 744 -2.19 -17.49 28.17
N ARG A 745 -0.85 -17.42 28.13
CA ARG A 745 -0.03 -18.34 27.32
C ARG A 745 -0.18 -19.80 27.79
N ASP A 746 -0.47 -19.99 29.07
CA ASP A 746 -0.81 -21.29 29.63
C ASP A 746 -2.21 -21.81 29.25
N GLY A 747 -3.10 -20.95 28.75
CA GLY A 747 -4.49 -21.29 28.40
C GLY A 747 -5.44 -21.43 29.60
N THR A 748 -4.93 -21.31 30.82
CA THR A 748 -5.74 -21.50 32.04
C THR A 748 -6.65 -20.31 32.32
N ARG A 749 -6.40 -19.15 31.70
CA ARG A 749 -7.14 -17.91 31.94
C ARG A 749 -7.50 -17.19 30.63
N LEU A 750 -8.71 -16.63 30.60
CA LEU A 750 -9.18 -15.74 29.54
C LEU A 750 -9.49 -14.37 30.15
N LEU A 751 -8.85 -13.33 29.61
CA LEU A 751 -9.12 -11.94 29.93
C LEU A 751 -10.05 -11.34 28.89
N ALA A 752 -11.05 -10.60 29.34
CA ALA A 752 -11.95 -9.82 28.51
C ALA A 752 -12.03 -8.37 28.99
N VAL A 753 -12.00 -7.41 28.07
CA VAL A 753 -12.14 -5.97 28.36
C VAL A 753 -13.32 -5.38 27.60
N SER A 754 -13.99 -4.37 28.16
CA SER A 754 -15.29 -3.91 27.64
C SER A 754 -15.47 -2.39 27.60
N ARG A 755 -16.40 -1.95 26.73
CA ARG A 755 -16.92 -0.57 26.69
C ARG A 755 -17.62 -0.15 27.98
N ASP A 756 -18.04 -1.10 28.82
CA ASP A 756 -18.62 -0.80 30.14
C ASP A 756 -17.59 -0.28 31.17
N ARG A 757 -16.32 -0.19 30.77
CA ARG A 757 -15.16 0.31 31.55
C ARG A 757 -14.67 -0.68 32.60
N THR A 758 -15.05 -1.94 32.46
CA THR A 758 -14.60 -3.05 33.33
C THR A 758 -13.90 -4.12 32.50
N TRP A 759 -13.18 -4.99 33.19
CA TRP A 759 -12.55 -6.17 32.64
C TRP A 759 -13.04 -7.41 33.43
N SER A 760 -13.06 -8.58 32.80
CA SER A 760 -13.38 -9.84 33.47
C SER A 760 -12.29 -10.88 33.21
N LEU A 761 -11.94 -11.62 34.26
CA LEU A 761 -10.99 -12.72 34.22
C LEU A 761 -11.72 -14.03 34.45
N TRP A 762 -11.52 -14.98 33.54
CA TRP A 762 -12.14 -16.29 33.58
C TRP A 762 -11.05 -17.34 33.75
N SER A 763 -11.17 -18.20 34.76
CA SER A 763 -10.20 -19.26 35.04
C SER A 763 -10.78 -20.63 34.77
N GLU A 764 -9.94 -21.53 34.27
CA GLU A 764 -10.24 -22.93 34.07
C GLU A 764 -10.66 -23.60 35.40
N GLN A 765 -11.79 -24.31 35.41
CA GLN A 765 -12.23 -25.07 36.56
C GLN A 765 -11.36 -26.34 36.69
N PRO A 766 -10.78 -26.61 37.86
CA PRO A 766 -10.15 -27.90 38.10
C PRO A 766 -11.22 -29.00 38.01
N MET A 767 -11.02 -29.99 37.13
CA MET A 767 -11.91 -31.13 37.03
C MET A 767 -12.03 -31.84 38.39
N ASN A 768 -13.25 -31.96 38.90
CA ASN A 768 -13.52 -32.84 40.02
C ASN A 768 -13.40 -34.28 39.50
N SER A 769 -12.34 -34.98 39.91
CA SER A 769 -12.05 -36.37 39.60
C SER A 769 -13.09 -37.33 40.20
N ALA A 770 -14.32 -37.35 39.65
CA ALA A 770 -15.38 -38.24 40.12
C ALA A 770 -16.39 -38.69 39.03
N THR A 771 -16.20 -38.35 37.75
CA THR A 771 -16.96 -38.98 36.67
C THR A 771 -16.01 -39.58 35.65
N GLU A 772 -15.64 -40.83 35.90
CA GLU A 772 -15.04 -41.73 34.93
C GLU A 772 -16.01 -41.91 33.75
N GLY A 773 -15.61 -41.37 32.61
CA GLY A 773 -16.27 -41.55 31.33
C GLY A 773 -15.30 -41.09 30.25
N THR A 774 -14.71 -42.06 29.54
CA THR A 774 -13.74 -41.94 28.46
C THR A 774 -14.17 -41.00 27.33
N ASN A 775 -14.02 -39.68 27.52
CA ASN A 775 -14.06 -38.68 26.46
C ASN A 775 -13.20 -37.48 26.88
N HIS A 776 -12.35 -36.98 25.99
CA HIS A 776 -11.51 -35.78 26.17
C HIS A 776 -12.37 -34.51 26.34
N GLN A 777 -13.05 -34.35 27.47
CA GLN A 777 -13.95 -33.24 27.73
C GLN A 777 -13.16 -31.98 28.06
N LEU A 778 -13.39 -30.89 27.32
CA LEU A 778 -12.77 -29.59 27.59
C LEU A 778 -13.21 -29.05 28.96
N SER A 779 -12.31 -28.38 29.67
CA SER A 779 -12.61 -27.73 30.95
C SER A 779 -13.57 -26.55 30.77
N ASN A 780 -14.38 -26.29 31.78
CA ASN A 780 -15.24 -25.09 31.85
C ASN A 780 -14.45 -23.92 32.44
N TYR A 781 -14.80 -22.71 32.05
CA TYR A 781 -14.21 -21.47 32.58
C TYR A 781 -15.20 -20.74 33.48
N ILE A 782 -14.74 -20.27 34.64
CA ILE A 782 -15.55 -19.49 35.58
C ILE A 782 -14.96 -18.12 35.84
N LEU A 783 -15.85 -17.15 36.09
CA LEU A 783 -15.46 -15.80 36.46
C LEU A 783 -14.68 -15.85 37.77
N SER A 784 -13.41 -15.49 37.71
CA SER A 784 -12.49 -15.53 38.85
C SER A 784 -12.25 -14.15 39.44
N ALA A 785 -12.19 -13.11 38.61
CA ALA A 785 -12.03 -11.74 39.07
C ALA A 785 -12.66 -10.72 38.11
N TYR A 786 -13.09 -9.60 38.66
CA TYR A 786 -13.54 -8.39 37.95
C TYR A 786 -13.45 -7.19 38.89
N PRO A 787 -13.29 -5.95 38.39
CA PRO A 787 -13.19 -4.77 39.23
C PRO A 787 -14.59 -4.28 39.67
N ILE A 788 -14.68 -3.66 40.85
CA ILE A 788 -15.88 -2.93 41.25
C ILE A 788 -16.06 -1.71 40.33
N LYS A 789 -17.30 -1.40 39.98
CA LYS A 789 -17.64 -0.26 39.13
C LYS A 789 -17.05 1.03 39.71
N GLY A 790 -16.22 1.71 38.92
CA GLY A 790 -15.51 2.94 39.33
C GLY A 790 -14.09 2.74 39.87
N GLN A 791 -13.65 1.50 40.11
CA GLN A 791 -12.28 1.19 40.60
C GLN A 791 -11.31 0.73 39.50
N SER A 792 -11.76 0.65 38.24
CA SER A 792 -10.91 0.35 37.08
C SER A 792 -10.59 1.63 36.30
N HIS A 793 -10.92 1.69 35.02
CA HIS A 793 -10.77 2.86 34.18
C HIS A 793 -11.97 3.80 34.24
N SER A 794 -11.73 5.09 33.99
CA SER A 794 -12.78 6.11 33.95
C SER A 794 -13.53 6.16 32.61
N ARG A 795 -12.92 5.60 31.56
CA ARG A 795 -13.43 5.52 30.19
C ARG A 795 -13.30 4.10 29.63
N ILE A 796 -13.72 3.91 28.38
CA ILE A 796 -13.72 2.62 27.67
C ILE A 796 -12.33 1.99 27.71
N ILE A 797 -12.26 0.70 28.04
CA ILE A 797 -11.04 -0.09 27.88
C ILE A 797 -11.01 -0.60 26.45
N TRP A 798 -9.95 -0.27 25.70
CA TRP A 798 -9.82 -0.66 24.30
C TRP A 798 -9.06 -1.97 24.12
N THR A 799 -8.07 -2.21 24.98
CA THR A 799 -7.09 -3.25 24.73
C THR A 799 -6.57 -3.89 26.01
N CYS A 800 -6.10 -5.12 25.89
CA CYS A 800 -5.45 -5.85 26.96
C CYS A 800 -4.34 -6.77 26.44
N ALA A 801 -3.36 -7.06 27.29
CA ALA A 801 -2.27 -7.99 26.99
C ALA A 801 -1.81 -8.72 28.25
N TRP A 802 -1.34 -9.94 28.08
CA TRP A 802 -0.75 -10.76 29.15
C TRP A 802 0.76 -10.55 29.22
N SER A 803 1.32 -10.62 30.43
CA SER A 803 2.76 -10.74 30.58
C SER A 803 3.24 -12.09 30.02
N PRO A 804 4.48 -12.19 29.51
CA PRO A 804 5.02 -13.45 28.98
C PRO A 804 5.04 -14.63 29.96
N ASP A 805 5.04 -14.33 31.26
CA ASP A 805 5.06 -15.29 32.36
C ASP A 805 3.66 -15.55 32.97
N ASP A 806 2.60 -15.00 32.37
CA ASP A 806 1.20 -15.09 32.81
C ASP A 806 0.91 -14.57 34.23
N LYS A 807 1.88 -13.93 34.91
CA LYS A 807 1.70 -13.41 36.28
C LYS A 807 0.92 -12.11 36.34
N TYR A 808 1.00 -11.31 35.29
CA TYR A 808 0.40 -9.99 35.22
C TYR A 808 -0.39 -9.83 33.93
N PHE A 809 -1.34 -8.90 33.95
CA PHE A 809 -2.01 -8.45 32.73
C PHE A 809 -2.14 -6.94 32.74
N PHE A 810 -2.26 -6.38 31.53
CA PHE A 810 -2.29 -4.95 31.30
C PHE A 810 -3.58 -4.57 30.61
N THR A 811 -4.10 -3.38 30.93
CA THR A 811 -5.30 -2.82 30.30
C THR A 811 -5.03 -1.40 29.85
N GLY A 812 -5.38 -1.08 28.59
CA GLY A 812 -5.23 0.23 27.98
C GLY A 812 -6.60 0.85 27.68
N SER A 813 -6.75 2.14 27.96
CA SER A 813 -8.05 2.82 27.97
C SER A 813 -8.06 4.17 27.28
N ARG A 814 -9.27 4.60 26.93
CA ARG A 814 -9.59 5.93 26.39
C ARG A 814 -9.31 7.07 27.36
N ASP A 815 -9.13 6.79 28.65
CA ASP A 815 -8.69 7.79 29.61
C ASP A 815 -7.18 8.04 29.60
N SER A 816 -6.48 7.54 28.59
CA SER A 816 -5.05 7.73 28.39
C SER A 816 -4.22 7.11 29.54
N SER A 817 -4.72 6.05 30.17
CA SER A 817 -4.00 5.34 31.22
C SER A 817 -3.79 3.87 30.88
N ILE A 818 -2.70 3.31 31.40
CA ILE A 818 -2.41 1.87 31.37
C ILE A 818 -2.38 1.38 32.81
N TYR A 819 -3.09 0.30 33.09
CA TYR A 819 -3.07 -0.35 34.40
C TYR A 819 -2.35 -1.69 34.31
N CYS A 820 -1.59 -2.02 35.36
CA CYS A 820 -0.99 -3.32 35.59
C CYS A 820 -1.72 -4.02 36.74
N TRP A 821 -2.15 -5.25 36.50
CA TRP A 821 -2.95 -6.06 37.42
C TRP A 821 -2.25 -7.37 37.76
N ASN A 822 -2.44 -7.83 38.99
CA ASN A 822 -1.97 -9.15 39.40
C ASN A 822 -2.93 -10.23 38.90
N ALA A 823 -2.43 -11.18 38.10
CA ALA A 823 -3.24 -12.30 37.63
C ALA A 823 -3.28 -13.48 38.61
N THR A 824 -2.44 -13.48 39.66
CA THR A 824 -2.26 -14.63 40.59
C THR A 824 -3.38 -14.82 41.61
N VAL A 825 -4.57 -14.26 41.37
CA VAL A 825 -5.73 -14.45 42.25
C VAL A 825 -6.15 -15.92 42.22
N LYS A 826 -5.79 -16.67 43.26
CA LYS A 826 -6.25 -18.04 43.48
C LYS A 826 -7.72 -17.98 43.89
N ILE A 827 -8.55 -18.77 43.21
CA ILE A 827 -9.96 -19.00 43.56
C ILE A 827 -10.04 -19.40 45.04
N GLN A 828 -10.50 -18.49 45.90
CA GLN A 828 -10.98 -18.90 47.21
C GLN A 828 -12.39 -19.47 47.01
N LYS A 829 -12.60 -20.72 47.41
CA LYS A 829 -13.93 -21.32 47.50
C LYS A 829 -14.72 -20.59 48.59
N SER A 830 -15.33 -19.44 48.26
CA SER A 830 -16.49 -18.88 48.95
C SER A 830 -16.88 -17.58 48.24
N THR A 831 -18.12 -17.16 48.48
CA THR A 831 -18.91 -16.10 47.85
C THR A 831 -18.31 -14.68 47.84
N ASP A 832 -17.04 -14.50 48.20
CA ASP A 832 -16.36 -13.20 48.26
C ASP A 832 -15.27 -13.12 47.18
N CYS A 833 -15.66 -12.70 45.98
CA CYS A 833 -14.73 -12.26 44.96
C CYS A 833 -14.07 -10.94 45.43
N LEU A 834 -12.92 -11.01 46.10
CA LEU A 834 -12.15 -9.81 46.42
C LEU A 834 -11.70 -9.13 45.10
N PRO A 835 -11.98 -7.83 44.90
CA PRO A 835 -11.51 -7.13 43.72
C PRO A 835 -9.99 -7.08 43.73
N PRO A 836 -9.29 -7.51 42.66
CA PRO A 836 -7.85 -7.36 42.64
C PRO A 836 -7.51 -5.87 42.58
N GLU A 837 -6.62 -5.46 43.48
CA GLU A 837 -6.07 -4.11 43.47
C GLU A 837 -5.17 -3.93 42.24
N ALA A 838 -5.29 -2.77 41.60
CA ALA A 838 -4.35 -2.37 40.57
C ALA A 838 -2.96 -2.21 41.21
N LEU A 839 -2.00 -3.03 40.77
CA LEU A 839 -0.63 -2.95 41.26
C LEU A 839 0.01 -1.61 40.90
N ARG A 840 -0.34 -1.09 39.71
CA ARG A 840 0.12 0.21 39.25
C ARG A 840 -0.75 0.79 38.16
N ARG A 841 -0.92 2.11 38.22
CA ARG A 841 -1.44 2.97 37.17
C ARG A 841 -0.31 3.78 36.54
N LEU A 842 -0.23 3.78 35.21
CA LEU A 842 0.56 4.74 34.43
C LEU A 842 -0.40 5.74 33.78
N ASP A 843 -0.27 7.01 34.14
CA ASP A 843 -0.99 8.11 33.48
C ASP A 843 -0.15 8.64 32.31
N ILE A 844 -0.43 8.16 31.10
CA ILE A 844 0.23 8.62 29.87
C ILE A 844 -0.16 10.08 29.54
N TYR A 845 -1.22 10.60 30.18
CA TYR A 845 -1.65 11.99 30.05
C TYR A 845 -0.54 13.02 30.33
N LYS A 846 0.42 12.71 31.23
CA LYS A 846 1.51 13.64 31.56
C LYS A 846 2.67 13.63 30.54
N GLU A 847 2.81 12.59 29.73
CA GLU A 847 3.96 12.43 28.81
C GLU A 847 3.58 12.47 27.33
N LEU A 848 2.36 12.06 26.93
CA LEU A 848 1.95 11.92 25.52
C LEU A 848 0.50 12.38 25.19
N GLY A 849 -0.41 12.42 26.18
CA GLY A 849 -1.69 13.14 26.08
C GLY A 849 -2.83 12.54 25.24
N LYS A 850 -2.75 11.30 24.74
CA LYS A 850 -3.79 10.68 23.87
C LYS A 850 -4.25 9.30 24.36
N SER A 851 -5.44 8.87 23.91
CA SER A 851 -6.07 7.59 24.26
C SER A 851 -5.21 6.39 23.85
N VAL A 852 -5.09 5.39 24.73
CA VAL A 852 -4.40 4.12 24.43
C VAL A 852 -5.38 3.18 23.75
N THR A 853 -5.03 2.71 22.56
CA THR A 853 -5.92 1.89 21.71
C THR A 853 -5.41 0.48 21.47
N ALA A 854 -4.09 0.24 21.52
CA ALA A 854 -3.50 -1.08 21.35
C ALA A 854 -2.29 -1.26 22.27
N ILE A 855 -2.15 -2.44 22.87
CA ILE A 855 -0.96 -2.82 23.64
C ILE A 855 -0.58 -4.27 23.35
N ASP A 856 0.72 -4.55 23.37
CA ASP A 856 1.23 -5.92 23.49
C ASP A 856 2.55 -5.93 24.27
N VAL A 857 2.92 -7.07 24.84
CA VAL A 857 4.03 -7.20 25.77
C VAL A 857 4.91 -8.40 25.42
N CYS A 858 6.22 -8.17 25.39
CA CYS A 858 7.23 -9.23 25.28
C CYS A 858 8.22 -9.18 26.46
N GLU A 859 9.03 -10.23 26.59
CA GLU A 859 10.09 -10.28 27.60
C GLU A 859 11.20 -9.28 27.22
N SER A 860 11.79 -8.60 28.20
CA SER A 860 12.94 -7.74 27.94
C SER A 860 14.25 -8.41 28.38
N PHE A 861 15.30 -8.22 27.59
CA PHE A 861 16.63 -8.71 27.91
C PHE A 861 17.25 -7.89 29.06
N ASN A 862 17.72 -8.56 30.11
CA ASN A 862 18.48 -7.95 31.20
C ASN A 862 19.79 -8.74 31.40
N SER A 863 20.93 -8.18 31.02
CA SER A 863 22.25 -8.80 31.27
C SER A 863 22.82 -8.52 32.66
N GLU A 864 22.28 -7.55 33.41
CA GLU A 864 22.95 -6.98 34.58
C GLU A 864 22.29 -7.24 35.95
N CYS A 865 21.21 -8.02 36.05
CA CYS A 865 20.62 -8.34 37.36
C CYS A 865 20.97 -9.75 37.83
N SER A 866 21.81 -9.81 38.87
CA SER A 866 22.00 -10.97 39.75
C SER A 866 20.78 -11.25 40.67
N SER A 867 19.65 -10.55 40.44
CA SER A 867 18.39 -10.67 41.16
C SER A 867 17.28 -11.16 40.21
N ASN A 868 16.39 -12.03 40.71
CA ASN A 868 15.22 -12.60 40.01
C ASN A 868 14.13 -11.57 39.62
N LEU A 869 14.49 -10.31 39.33
CA LEU A 869 13.54 -9.24 39.00
C LEU A 869 13.17 -9.28 37.53
N HIS A 870 11.88 -9.44 37.23
CA HIS A 870 11.38 -9.51 35.87
C HIS A 870 11.26 -8.11 35.26
N SER A 871 11.55 -8.02 33.97
CA SER A 871 11.44 -6.81 33.18
C SER A 871 10.68 -7.10 31.88
N TYR A 872 9.76 -6.21 31.53
CA TYR A 872 8.87 -6.38 30.39
C TYR A 872 9.05 -5.23 29.41
N LEU A 873 9.00 -5.53 28.12
CA LEU A 873 8.97 -4.55 27.05
C LEU A 873 7.54 -4.49 26.52
N MET A 874 6.96 -3.30 26.52
CA MET A 874 5.58 -3.05 26.11
C MET A 874 5.54 -2.09 24.94
N ALA A 875 4.86 -2.48 23.87
CA ALA A 875 4.53 -1.58 22.79
C ALA A 875 3.13 -1.01 22.99
N VAL A 876 3.00 0.30 22.83
CA VAL A 876 1.76 1.05 23.07
C VAL A 876 1.41 1.85 21.83
N GLY A 877 0.20 1.63 21.32
CA GLY A 877 -0.40 2.38 20.22
C GLY A 877 -1.43 3.37 20.73
N LEU A 878 -1.38 4.59 20.19
CA LEU A 878 -2.30 5.67 20.56
C LEU A 878 -3.33 5.95 19.47
N GLU A 879 -4.42 6.62 19.87
CA GLU A 879 -5.44 7.15 18.96
C GLU A 879 -4.88 8.18 17.96
N SER A 880 -3.72 8.78 18.24
CA SER A 880 -3.06 9.71 17.31
C SER A 880 -2.27 9.03 16.19
N GLY A 881 -2.12 7.71 16.22
CA GLY A 881 -1.27 6.95 15.28
C GLY A 881 0.17 6.74 15.79
N ASN A 882 0.52 7.31 16.94
CA ASN A 882 1.87 7.20 17.51
C ASN A 882 2.10 5.82 18.13
N ILE A 883 3.33 5.34 18.01
CA ILE A 883 3.82 4.12 18.66
C ILE A 883 4.87 4.50 19.71
N ILE A 884 4.72 3.97 20.91
CA ILE A 884 5.67 4.14 22.01
C ILE A 884 6.11 2.78 22.52
N LEU A 885 7.39 2.67 22.82
CA LEU A 885 7.99 1.52 23.47
C LEU A 885 8.31 1.87 24.93
N LEU A 886 7.73 1.12 25.86
CA LEU A 886 7.91 1.28 27.31
C LEU A 886 8.63 0.06 27.87
N LYS A 887 9.48 0.28 28.88
CA LYS A 887 10.04 -0.80 29.72
C LYS A 887 9.42 -0.71 31.10
N LEU A 888 9.02 -1.88 31.60
CA LEU A 888 8.47 -2.06 32.93
C LEU A 888 9.44 -2.89 33.75
N CYS A 889 10.05 -2.31 34.78
CA CYS A 889 10.97 -3.01 35.68
C CYS A 889 10.34 -3.26 37.04
N GLU A 890 10.40 -4.50 37.52
CA GLU A 890 10.08 -4.84 38.91
C GLU A 890 11.24 -4.44 39.82
N THR A 891 10.96 -3.71 40.91
CA THR A 891 11.95 -3.23 41.88
C THR A 891 11.48 -3.54 43.30
N GLY A 892 12.37 -4.08 44.14
CA GLY A 892 12.13 -4.36 45.56
C GLY A 892 12.00 -5.84 45.93
N SER A 893 12.51 -6.23 47.10
CA SER A 893 12.47 -7.60 47.64
C SER A 893 11.35 -7.85 48.65
N SER A 894 10.79 -6.80 49.28
CA SER A 894 9.74 -6.90 50.32
C SER A 894 8.40 -6.31 49.89
N GLU A 895 8.38 -5.18 49.19
CA GLU A 895 7.21 -4.59 48.53
C GLU A 895 7.54 -4.46 47.04
N ARG A 896 6.75 -5.13 46.18
CA ARG A 896 6.98 -5.12 44.73
C ARG A 896 6.50 -3.80 44.15
N PHE A 897 7.43 -2.91 43.83
CA PHE A 897 7.13 -1.70 43.09
C PHE A 897 7.58 -1.87 41.65
N PHE A 898 6.69 -1.60 40.70
CA PHE A 898 7.10 -1.49 39.31
C PHE A 898 7.84 -0.17 39.06
N THR A 899 8.34 0.09 37.86
CA THR A 899 8.75 1.42 37.37
C THR A 899 8.59 1.42 35.85
N TRP A 900 7.99 2.48 35.32
CA TRP A 900 7.85 2.67 33.88
C TRP A 900 8.97 3.57 33.39
N SER A 901 9.57 3.23 32.27
CA SER A 901 10.47 4.12 31.53
C SER A 901 10.12 4.08 30.04
N ILE A 902 10.18 5.24 29.39
CA ILE A 902 10.08 5.33 27.93
C ILE A 902 11.42 4.87 27.35
N VAL A 903 11.38 3.84 26.52
CA VAL A 903 12.54 3.36 25.75
C VAL A 903 12.65 4.14 24.45
N LEU A 904 11.53 4.29 23.73
CA LEU A 904 11.50 4.96 22.44
C LEU A 904 10.11 5.54 22.14
N ASN A 905 10.09 6.78 21.66
CA ASN A 905 8.96 7.32 20.91
C ASN A 905 9.31 7.20 19.43
N PHE A 906 8.51 6.46 18.67
CA PHE A 906 8.79 6.27 17.25
C PHE A 906 8.71 7.61 16.51
N PRO A 907 9.60 7.88 15.55
CA PRO A 907 9.52 9.10 14.76
C PRO A 907 8.25 9.09 13.87
N PRO A 908 7.74 10.25 13.45
CA PRO A 908 6.45 10.35 12.74
C PRO A 908 6.36 9.55 11.44
N ASP A 909 7.48 9.36 10.74
CA ASP A 909 7.61 8.56 9.51
C ASP A 909 7.54 7.04 9.77
N TRP A 910 7.83 6.58 10.97
CA TRP A 910 7.64 5.17 11.38
C TRP A 910 6.29 4.93 12.05
N CYS A 911 5.56 6.00 12.40
CA CYS A 911 4.23 5.91 12.96
C CYS A 911 3.15 5.74 11.88
N HIS A 912 1.90 5.56 12.32
CA HIS A 912 0.72 5.63 11.48
C HIS A 912 0.30 7.09 11.25
N VAL A 913 -0.60 7.32 10.30
CA VAL A 913 -1.08 8.68 9.94
C VAL A 913 -1.54 9.47 11.17
N PRO A 914 -1.04 10.71 11.37
CA PRO A 914 -1.46 11.56 12.48
C PRO A 914 -2.98 11.72 12.54
N GLY A 915 -3.57 11.35 13.67
CA GLY A 915 -5.02 11.43 13.91
C GLY A 915 -5.82 10.22 13.42
N LYS A 916 -5.18 9.21 12.82
CA LYS A 916 -5.79 7.90 12.57
C LYS A 916 -5.42 6.97 13.73
N ARG A 917 -6.40 6.23 14.27
CA ARG A 917 -6.17 5.37 15.43
C ARG A 917 -5.35 4.14 15.05
N LEU A 918 -4.45 3.73 15.93
CA LEU A 918 -3.78 2.44 15.83
C LEU A 918 -4.70 1.36 16.41
N ARG A 919 -5.00 0.30 15.65
CA ARG A 919 -5.97 -0.73 16.04
C ARG A 919 -5.34 -1.91 16.75
N ARG A 920 -4.21 -2.42 16.25
CA ARG A 920 -3.50 -3.54 16.86
C ARG A 920 -2.00 -3.37 16.79
N ILE A 921 -1.35 -3.85 17.84
CA ILE A 921 0.09 -4.12 17.90
C ILE A 921 0.21 -5.57 18.34
N SER A 922 1.12 -6.34 17.74
CA SER A 922 1.45 -7.66 18.25
C SER A 922 2.91 -8.05 17.97
N PHE A 923 3.57 -8.59 19.00
CA PHE A 923 4.87 -9.23 18.89
C PHE A 923 4.74 -10.64 18.34
N SER A 924 5.74 -11.08 17.56
CA SER A 924 5.74 -12.41 16.97
C SER A 924 5.84 -13.51 18.05
N PRO A 925 5.06 -14.60 17.93
CA PRO A 925 5.06 -15.71 18.87
C PRO A 925 6.26 -16.63 18.64
N GLN A 926 7.47 -16.16 18.92
CA GLN A 926 8.65 -17.03 19.02
C GLN A 926 8.82 -17.49 20.46
N LYS A 927 8.94 -18.81 20.67
CA LYS A 927 9.30 -19.41 21.97
C LYS A 927 10.70 -18.93 22.34
N ASP A 928 10.79 -18.12 23.38
CA ASP A 928 12.05 -17.70 23.98
C ASP A 928 12.66 -18.88 24.73
N ASN A 929 13.31 -19.80 24.01
CA ASN A 929 14.28 -20.68 24.64
C ASN A 929 15.58 -19.91 24.82
N TYR A 930 16.04 -19.89 26.07
CA TYR A 930 17.19 -19.18 26.60
C TYR A 930 18.37 -18.98 25.62
N HIS A 931 18.74 -17.71 25.45
CA HIS A 931 20.06 -17.17 25.10
C HIS A 931 20.53 -17.02 23.64
N LYS A 932 19.78 -17.38 22.58
CA LYS A 932 20.36 -17.31 21.21
C LYS A 932 19.85 -16.23 20.25
N THR A 933 18.55 -15.91 20.21
CA THR A 933 18.06 -14.88 19.27
C THR A 933 17.56 -13.65 20.01
N SER A 934 18.30 -12.54 19.93
CA SER A 934 17.90 -11.26 20.55
C SER A 934 16.89 -10.47 19.71
N ILE A 935 16.35 -11.08 18.65
CA ILE A 935 15.54 -10.42 17.62
C ILE A 935 14.08 -10.84 17.80
N LYS A 936 13.17 -9.86 17.84
CA LYS A 936 11.71 -10.05 17.77
C LYS A 936 11.12 -9.24 16.64
N TYR A 937 10.02 -9.72 16.07
CA TYR A 937 9.21 -8.92 15.16
C TYR A 937 8.02 -8.32 15.89
N MET A 938 7.65 -7.11 15.51
CA MET A 938 6.47 -6.41 16.00
C MET A 938 5.68 -5.91 14.79
N ALA A 939 4.42 -6.32 14.68
CA ALA A 939 3.52 -5.85 13.64
C ALA A 939 2.56 -4.78 14.20
N THR A 940 2.24 -3.78 13.39
CA THR A 940 1.26 -2.74 13.72
C THR A 940 0.26 -2.53 12.58
N SER A 941 -0.96 -2.16 12.94
CA SER A 941 -2.06 -1.86 12.01
C SER A 941 -2.91 -0.71 12.51
N GLY A 942 -3.50 0.07 11.59
CA GLY A 942 -4.28 1.26 11.92
C GLY A 942 -5.43 1.58 10.96
N ASP A 943 -6.15 2.65 11.30
CA ASP A 943 -7.23 3.21 10.47
C ASP A 943 -6.74 3.85 9.16
N ASP A 944 -5.43 3.95 8.95
CA ASP A 944 -4.80 4.44 7.74
C ASP A 944 -4.61 3.37 6.65
N GLY A 945 -4.99 2.11 6.92
CA GLY A 945 -4.82 1.00 5.97
C GLY A 945 -3.39 0.46 5.89
N ILE A 946 -2.47 1.00 6.69
CA ILE A 946 -1.05 0.64 6.65
C ILE A 946 -0.79 -0.53 7.60
N VAL A 947 0.02 -1.49 7.15
CA VAL A 947 0.59 -2.54 8.01
C VAL A 947 2.11 -2.39 8.03
N ARG A 948 2.70 -2.27 9.22
CA ARG A 948 4.16 -2.19 9.39
C ARG A 948 4.68 -3.39 10.17
N ILE A 949 5.86 -3.87 9.80
CA ILE A 949 6.60 -4.88 10.56
C ILE A 949 7.96 -4.31 10.93
N PHE A 950 8.23 -4.28 12.23
CA PHE A 950 9.49 -3.87 12.81
C PHE A 950 10.29 -5.08 13.29
N LYS A 951 11.58 -5.09 12.97
CA LYS A 951 12.56 -6.01 13.53
C LYS A 951 13.27 -5.30 14.68
N ILE A 952 13.15 -5.85 15.88
CA ILE A 952 13.61 -5.25 17.14
C ILE A 952 14.70 -6.14 17.75
N ASN A 953 15.88 -5.59 17.99
CA ASN A 953 16.95 -6.26 18.72
C ASN A 953 16.88 -5.90 20.21
N ILE A 954 16.21 -6.76 20.98
CA ILE A 954 15.95 -6.57 22.41
C ILE A 954 17.24 -6.50 23.23
N LYS A 955 18.32 -7.17 22.81
CA LYS A 955 19.61 -7.12 23.53
C LYS A 955 20.27 -5.74 23.46
N LEU A 956 20.01 -4.98 22.40
CA LEU A 956 20.59 -3.65 22.22
C LEU A 956 19.72 -2.55 22.86
N LEU A 957 18.46 -2.84 23.21
CA LEU A 957 17.53 -1.92 23.87
C LEU A 957 17.71 -1.91 25.38
#